data_AF-A0A2G9V1L9-F1
#
_entry.id   AF-A0A2G9V1L9-F1
#
_cell.length_a   1.000
_cell.length_b   1.000
_cell.length_c   1.000
_cell.angle_alpha   90.00
_cell.angle_beta   90.00
_cell.angle_gamma   90.00
#
_symmetry.space_group_name_H-M   'P 1'
#
loop_
_entity.id
_entity.type
_entity.pdbx_description
1 polymer ?
#
loop_
_entity_poly.entity_id
_entity_poly.type
_entity_poly.pdbx_seq_one_letter_code
_entity_poly.pdbx_strand_id
1 'polypeptide(L)'
;MEIEAKDAINNKADITLKSAEIENQETDVENREMDVDNRDTDVENVEVDMVEDSASEEDDACTPPDAAMDVNVSCDDECAEPIKIMQSFREYVQVERLDGENKYDAGDYGRREYFSSELNPLRFAFPDKLCLKEFMEGNGEDYTYCLHAVLVHSGDFHGGHYVVFINTGLRPPGEKYKPKWCKFDDDVVSRATVREAVMANYGGDDGESTGRTYTNAYMLVYVRQSCIDDVLCQNENLQVPAHLVQRFENEREEENKKKKEKQEAHLYTEIVMVTDEHLASYNGFDLVDPKLLDDTGLPREKIEKNMTIPQLYDYVKSKLFSGESEIDVRIWKFEETTYKDEGSIMSALPRLRPTSLIPHSEETQEKTLEAVLENDRNLLYIETTASHSLRSYNENSEMLMFLKYYDEESRSLRYVGHFIVAYRQSMSAYTNECLKLIGLPEGTPLRFYEVSNAEVAPDRIRLIESLGKPLCADNTVVEVSDGGLLIAERQDRTNDTNNAKLHLDTLYNTIDIEAIANNDSFVSSHAEIDPPITGTIGLNWTMRQLVDYIGKEINYDPAKILLWRVSPFNDRATQFLTDAQCKVLRVNGLLGLAGAQLHDPRRNKRYRVVYTKMPIPIADMERKRQMKIQMMDEKMAITEITIFPEKTGTVRDILEEARREFKFAPNGTGKLRLVYVGQSSQSMRAYMIFKEETSVMEVFQKTMTPSMYMGRVEEVPQDQLVVRSNEYLVPIAHFDKDPGRMFGVPFFLKVSNDELLSSVRERIQQRLDIPDKEYEKYKFALISSSRVVRYLDMTSNGRVNLAELGHAHVASLVTSPYLGLDHMNKSRGARGSHAAEKAIVIHN
;
A
#
# COMPACT_ATOMS: atom_id res chain seq x y z
N MET A 1 48.70 55.59 35.63
CA MET A 1 49.86 55.25 36.48
C MET A 1 49.32 54.46 37.66
N GLU A 2 49.69 53.19 37.67
CA GLU A 2 49.78 52.22 38.78
C GLU A 2 48.92 52.46 40.04
N ILE A 3 48.15 51.44 40.45
CA ILE A 3 48.60 50.47 41.46
C ILE A 3 47.59 49.29 41.50
N GLU A 4 48.13 48.15 41.07
CA GLU A 4 48.01 46.78 41.55
C GLU A 4 46.92 46.33 42.53
N ALA A 5 46.28 45.23 42.10
CA ALA A 5 46.18 43.93 42.77
C ALA A 5 45.48 43.80 44.12
N LYS A 6 44.30 43.17 44.07
CA LYS A 6 43.96 41.95 44.82
C LYS A 6 42.64 41.40 44.31
N ASP A 7 42.69 40.24 43.66
CA ASP A 7 41.82 39.09 43.94
C ASP A 7 42.05 38.01 42.87
N ALA A 8 43.02 37.14 43.19
CA ALA A 8 43.38 35.96 42.42
C ALA A 8 43.34 34.74 43.35
N ILE A 9 42.15 34.25 43.66
CA ILE A 9 41.93 32.87 44.13
C ILE A 9 40.56 32.41 43.59
N ASN A 10 40.53 31.87 42.36
CA ASN A 10 39.62 30.80 41.91
C ASN A 10 39.72 30.56 40.39
N ASN A 11 40.90 30.24 39.87
CA ASN A 11 41.03 29.73 38.50
C ASN A 11 42.14 28.68 38.40
N LYS A 12 41.95 27.57 39.11
CA LYS A 12 42.80 26.37 38.98
C LYS A 12 42.01 25.06 39.06
N ALA A 13 40.79 25.06 38.52
CA ALA A 13 39.94 23.87 38.39
C ALA A 13 39.34 23.68 36.99
N ASP A 14 39.83 24.39 35.96
CA ASP A 14 39.17 24.42 34.63
C ASP A 14 40.06 24.00 33.44
N ILE A 15 41.23 23.39 33.68
CA ILE A 15 42.15 22.97 32.61
C ILE A 15 42.62 21.52 32.82
N THR A 16 41.73 20.64 33.27
CA THR A 16 41.99 19.19 33.27
C THR A 16 40.71 18.36 33.09
N LEU A 17 39.77 18.84 32.27
CA LEU A 17 38.59 18.10 31.82
C LEU A 17 38.19 18.43 30.36
N LYS A 18 39.15 18.88 29.52
CA LYS A 18 38.92 19.15 28.08
C LYS A 18 39.70 18.21 27.16
N SER A 19 39.84 16.95 27.55
CA SER A 19 40.53 15.92 26.74
C SER A 19 39.89 14.54 26.81
N ALA A 20 38.66 14.43 27.31
CA ALA A 20 37.92 13.17 27.37
C ALA A 20 36.43 13.45 27.26
N GLU A 21 35.98 13.91 26.09
CA GLU A 21 34.57 13.95 25.65
C GLU A 21 34.50 14.33 24.15
N ILE A 22 35.41 13.76 23.37
CA ILE A 22 35.35 13.75 21.89
C ILE A 22 35.37 12.26 21.49
N GLU A 23 34.30 11.57 21.84
CA GLU A 23 33.90 10.26 21.31
C GLU A 23 32.44 10.11 21.75
N ASN A 24 31.54 9.85 20.80
CA ASN A 24 30.07 9.81 20.90
C ASN A 24 29.34 11.13 20.62
N GLN A 25 29.41 11.57 19.36
CA GLN A 25 28.24 12.11 18.67
C GLN A 25 28.12 11.40 17.32
N GLU A 26 27.42 10.26 17.33
CA GLU A 26 26.71 9.77 16.16
C GLU A 26 25.75 10.88 15.70
N THR A 27 25.85 11.22 14.42
CA THR A 27 24.95 12.15 13.74
C THR A 27 23.63 11.44 13.47
N ASP A 28 22.66 11.61 14.37
CA ASP A 28 21.24 11.49 14.04
C ASP A 28 20.85 12.64 13.10
N VAL A 29 20.87 12.39 11.80
CA VAL A 29 20.13 13.20 10.82
C VAL A 29 18.81 12.49 10.60
N GLU A 30 17.82 12.88 11.39
CA GLU A 30 16.42 12.56 11.13
C GLU A 30 16.03 13.06 9.73
N ASN A 31 15.39 12.14 9.01
CA ASN A 31 14.72 12.32 7.74
C ASN A 31 13.85 13.59 7.72
N ARG A 32 14.21 14.54 6.86
CA ARG A 32 13.20 15.41 6.24
C ARG A 32 12.64 14.67 5.04
N GLU A 33 11.56 13.94 5.24
CA GLU A 33 10.65 13.60 4.15
C GLU A 33 10.21 14.93 3.51
N MET A 34 10.65 15.18 2.28
CA MET A 34 9.95 16.12 1.41
C MET A 34 8.68 15.40 0.95
N ASP A 35 7.55 15.78 1.54
CA ASP A 35 6.23 15.53 0.98
C ASP A 35 6.19 16.18 -0.42
N VAL A 36 6.43 15.37 -1.45
CA VAL A 36 6.07 15.71 -2.82
C VAL A 36 4.56 15.50 -2.92
N ASP A 37 3.81 16.60 -2.83
CA ASP A 37 2.37 16.62 -3.07
C ASP A 37 2.13 16.23 -4.54
N ASN A 38 1.76 14.97 -4.78
CA ASN A 38 1.31 14.47 -6.08
C ASN A 38 -0.14 14.93 -6.33
N ARG A 39 -0.35 16.24 -6.40
CA ARG A 39 -1.59 16.84 -6.91
C ARG A 39 -1.19 17.75 -8.05
N ASP A 40 -1.87 17.58 -9.17
CA ASP A 40 -1.70 18.32 -10.43
C ASP A 40 -0.57 17.80 -11.36
N THR A 41 -0.71 16.53 -11.75
CA THR A 41 -0.47 16.15 -13.14
C THR A 41 -1.72 15.48 -13.69
N ASP A 42 -2.65 16.29 -14.19
CA ASP A 42 -3.60 15.84 -15.21
C ASP A 42 -2.78 15.39 -16.43
N VAL A 43 -2.42 14.11 -16.43
CA VAL A 43 -2.06 13.43 -17.66
C VAL A 43 -3.39 13.25 -18.40
N GLU A 44 -3.67 14.15 -19.34
CA GLU A 44 -4.61 13.86 -20.40
C GLU A 44 -4.23 12.48 -20.95
N ASN A 45 -5.11 11.50 -20.75
CA ASN A 45 -5.07 10.26 -21.50
C ASN A 45 -5.30 10.64 -22.96
N VAL A 46 -4.22 10.98 -23.66
CA VAL A 46 -4.18 10.86 -25.10
C VAL A 46 -4.26 9.36 -25.35
N GLU A 47 -5.47 8.88 -25.66
CA GLU A 47 -5.65 7.63 -26.38
C GLU A 47 -4.81 7.75 -27.66
N VAL A 48 -3.59 7.25 -27.59
CA VAL A 48 -2.85 6.89 -28.79
C VAL A 48 -3.54 5.63 -29.27
N ASP A 49 -4.47 5.80 -30.22
CA ASP A 49 -4.92 4.72 -31.09
C ASP A 49 -3.65 4.08 -31.66
N MET A 50 -3.23 2.97 -31.05
CA MET A 50 -2.28 2.07 -31.69
C MET A 50 -3.01 1.48 -32.87
N VAL A 51 -2.88 2.15 -34.02
CA VAL A 51 -3.09 1.51 -35.30
C VAL A 51 -2.13 0.33 -35.30
N GLU A 52 -2.68 -0.88 -35.17
CA GLU A 52 -2.00 -2.11 -35.51
C GLU A 52 -1.63 -2.00 -36.99
N ASP A 53 -0.45 -1.43 -37.27
CA ASP A 53 0.22 -1.65 -38.53
C ASP A 53 0.56 -3.13 -38.56
N SER A 54 -0.28 -3.88 -39.26
CA SER A 54 -0.02 -5.24 -39.68
C SER A 54 1.25 -5.24 -40.54
N ALA A 55 2.41 -5.30 -39.89
CA ALA A 55 3.65 -5.67 -40.52
C ALA A 55 3.47 -7.11 -41.03
N SER A 56 3.42 -7.23 -42.35
CA SER A 56 3.39 -8.50 -43.08
C SER A 56 4.47 -9.45 -42.58
N GLU A 57 4.08 -10.69 -42.28
CA GLU A 57 4.93 -11.84 -41.91
C GLU A 57 5.83 -12.33 -43.07
N GLU A 58 6.47 -11.43 -43.80
CA GLU A 58 7.40 -11.78 -44.87
C GLU A 58 8.65 -10.91 -44.72
N ASP A 59 9.58 -11.31 -43.84
CA ASP A 59 11.04 -11.10 -44.00
C ASP A 59 11.90 -11.62 -42.81
N ASP A 60 11.39 -12.48 -41.92
CA ASP A 60 12.16 -13.02 -40.78
C ASP A 60 12.93 -14.31 -41.13
N ALA A 61 13.68 -14.27 -42.23
CA ALA A 61 14.43 -15.40 -42.77
C ALA A 61 15.93 -15.12 -42.87
N CYS A 62 16.62 -14.79 -41.77
CA CYS A 62 18.08 -14.84 -41.78
C CYS A 62 18.83 -14.94 -40.43
N THR A 63 18.22 -15.42 -39.35
CA THR A 63 19.00 -15.67 -38.11
C THR A 63 18.77 -17.11 -37.63
N PRO A 64 19.80 -17.98 -37.60
CA PRO A 64 19.65 -19.34 -37.09
C PRO A 64 19.32 -19.31 -35.57
N PRO A 65 18.58 -20.31 -35.06
CA PRO A 65 18.02 -20.30 -33.71
C PRO A 65 19.03 -20.30 -32.55
N ASP A 66 20.33 -20.48 -32.83
CA ASP A 66 21.43 -20.51 -31.83
C ASP A 66 22.39 -19.29 -31.95
N ALA A 67 22.01 -18.21 -32.63
CA ALA A 67 22.85 -17.01 -32.74
C ALA A 67 22.77 -16.15 -31.46
N ALA A 68 23.86 -16.10 -30.70
CA ALA A 68 23.97 -15.24 -29.51
C ALA A 68 24.29 -13.79 -29.89
N MET A 69 23.54 -12.82 -29.34
CA MET A 69 23.78 -11.38 -29.51
C MET A 69 24.75 -10.82 -28.46
N ASP A 70 24.91 -11.54 -27.34
CA ASP A 70 25.77 -11.22 -26.20
C ASP A 70 26.37 -12.51 -25.60
N VAL A 71 27.40 -12.36 -24.77
CA VAL A 71 28.06 -13.48 -24.07
C VAL A 71 28.16 -13.15 -22.59
N ASN A 72 27.47 -13.93 -21.76
CA ASN A 72 27.54 -13.84 -20.30
C ASN A 72 28.73 -14.67 -19.79
N VAL A 73 29.67 -14.02 -19.13
CA VAL A 73 30.86 -14.66 -18.56
C VAL A 73 30.76 -14.71 -17.03
N SER A 74 31.11 -15.85 -16.44
CA SER A 74 31.13 -16.00 -14.97
C SER A 74 32.25 -15.16 -14.34
N CYS A 75 31.95 -14.57 -13.18
CA CYS A 75 32.90 -13.83 -12.35
C CYS A 75 33.11 -14.47 -10.96
N ASP A 76 32.52 -15.63 -10.69
CA ASP A 76 32.56 -16.31 -9.39
C ASP A 76 33.63 -17.43 -9.40
N ASP A 77 34.54 -17.45 -8.41
CA ASP A 77 35.36 -18.64 -8.11
C ASP A 77 35.86 -18.65 -6.63
N GLU A 78 36.09 -19.85 -6.07
CA GLU A 78 36.56 -20.10 -4.69
C GLU A 78 38.08 -19.90 -4.50
N CYS A 79 38.82 -19.43 -5.52
CA CYS A 79 40.27 -19.28 -5.49
C CYS A 79 40.74 -17.82 -5.33
N ALA A 80 41.73 -17.60 -4.44
CA ALA A 80 42.26 -16.27 -4.06
C ALA A 80 43.17 -15.57 -5.12
N GLU A 81 43.08 -15.92 -6.40
CA GLU A 81 43.84 -15.27 -7.48
C GLU A 81 42.96 -14.37 -8.37
N PRO A 82 43.50 -13.30 -9.00
CA PRO A 82 42.70 -12.43 -9.85
C PRO A 82 42.15 -13.16 -11.07
N ILE A 83 40.82 -13.20 -11.21
CA ILE A 83 40.14 -13.83 -12.34
C ILE A 83 40.45 -13.01 -13.60
N LYS A 84 40.75 -13.70 -14.70
CA LYS A 84 40.97 -13.09 -16.02
C LYS A 84 39.87 -13.54 -16.95
N ILE A 85 39.37 -12.65 -17.81
CA ILE A 85 38.31 -12.97 -18.80
C ILE A 85 38.56 -14.27 -19.60
N MET A 86 39.82 -14.60 -19.92
CA MET A 86 40.17 -15.85 -20.63
C MET A 86 39.83 -17.11 -19.84
N GLN A 87 39.85 -17.05 -18.50
CA GLN A 87 39.46 -18.15 -17.63
C GLN A 87 37.94 -18.36 -17.67
N SER A 88 37.16 -17.29 -17.60
CA SER A 88 35.70 -17.35 -17.75
C SER A 88 35.28 -17.88 -19.12
N PHE A 89 35.99 -17.55 -20.20
CA PHE A 89 35.75 -18.16 -21.51
C PHE A 89 36.06 -19.66 -21.54
N ARG A 90 37.10 -20.12 -20.81
CA ARG A 90 37.39 -21.56 -20.69
C ARG A 90 36.32 -22.30 -19.91
N GLU A 91 35.78 -21.71 -18.85
CA GLU A 91 34.62 -22.23 -18.12
C GLU A 91 33.38 -22.25 -19.01
N TYR A 92 33.15 -21.20 -19.78
CA TYR A 92 32.03 -21.11 -20.71
C TYR A 92 32.04 -22.23 -21.76
N VAL A 93 33.22 -22.56 -22.31
CA VAL A 93 33.37 -23.70 -23.25
C VAL A 93 33.71 -25.02 -22.56
N GLN A 94 33.76 -25.06 -21.24
CA GLN A 94 34.14 -26.26 -20.51
C GLN A 94 33.09 -27.32 -20.77
N VAL A 95 33.54 -28.47 -21.28
CA VAL A 95 32.64 -29.61 -21.47
C VAL A 95 32.21 -30.09 -20.10
N GLU A 96 30.96 -29.78 -19.75
CA GLU A 96 30.35 -30.23 -18.52
C GLU A 96 30.32 -31.76 -18.50
N ARG A 97 30.92 -32.35 -17.47
CA ARG A 97 30.88 -33.81 -17.27
C ARG A 97 29.59 -34.15 -16.54
N LEU A 98 28.80 -35.01 -17.15
CA LEU A 98 27.56 -35.51 -16.57
C LEU A 98 27.83 -36.83 -15.85
N ASP A 99 28.23 -36.74 -14.59
CA ASP A 99 28.47 -37.84 -13.66
C ASP A 99 27.61 -37.75 -12.38
N GLY A 100 27.49 -38.86 -11.63
CA GLY A 100 26.63 -38.93 -10.44
C GLY A 100 25.12 -38.87 -10.74
N GLU A 101 24.40 -37.93 -10.11
CA GLU A 101 22.97 -37.64 -10.38
C GLU A 101 22.77 -36.73 -11.63
N ASN A 102 23.81 -36.08 -12.18
CA ASN A 102 23.74 -35.30 -13.42
C ASN A 102 23.99 -36.20 -14.64
N LYS A 103 22.94 -36.51 -15.43
CA LYS A 103 23.01 -37.34 -16.65
C LYS A 103 22.22 -36.72 -17.80
N TYR A 104 22.70 -36.90 -19.03
CA TYR A 104 22.02 -36.45 -20.25
C TYR A 104 20.77 -37.30 -20.53
N ASP A 105 19.59 -36.68 -20.66
CA ASP A 105 18.32 -37.37 -20.99
C ASP A 105 18.03 -37.31 -22.49
N ALA A 106 18.04 -38.49 -23.12
CA ALA A 106 17.92 -38.71 -24.54
C ALA A 106 16.53 -39.21 -25.02
N GLY A 107 15.44 -39.04 -24.23
CA GLY A 107 14.08 -39.45 -24.64
C GLY A 107 13.42 -40.44 -23.68
N ASP A 108 13.26 -41.73 -24.06
CA ASP A 108 12.59 -42.78 -23.24
C ASP A 108 13.24 -43.07 -21.85
N TYR A 109 14.21 -42.27 -21.41
CA TYR A 109 14.88 -42.39 -20.12
C TYR A 109 15.15 -41.01 -19.51
N GLY A 110 14.23 -40.58 -18.63
CA GLY A 110 14.09 -39.23 -18.04
C GLY A 110 15.19 -38.71 -17.08
N ARG A 111 14.89 -37.56 -16.42
CA ARG A 111 15.71 -36.30 -16.34
C ARG A 111 15.88 -35.65 -14.93
N ARG A 112 16.84 -34.67 -14.81
CA ARG A 112 16.95 -33.37 -13.99
C ARG A 112 17.86 -33.32 -12.73
N GLU A 113 18.46 -32.21 -12.18
CA GLU A 113 18.44 -30.71 -12.29
C GLU A 113 19.66 -30.02 -11.56
N TYR A 114 19.91 -28.68 -11.70
CA TYR A 114 21.14 -27.89 -11.29
C TYR A 114 20.89 -26.72 -10.27
N PHE A 115 21.94 -26.05 -9.74
CA PHE A 115 21.92 -25.01 -8.66
C PHE A 115 22.51 -23.62 -9.05
N SER A 116 22.24 -22.58 -8.23
CA SER A 116 22.53 -21.13 -8.37
C SER A 116 23.51 -20.61 -7.31
N SER A 117 24.27 -19.53 -7.58
CA SER A 117 25.08 -18.78 -6.59
C SER A 117 25.09 -17.25 -6.77
N GLU A 118 25.45 -16.55 -5.70
CA GLU A 118 25.39 -15.09 -5.43
C GLU A 118 26.69 -14.34 -5.82
N LEU A 119 26.58 -13.07 -6.22
CA LEU A 119 27.71 -12.19 -6.58
C LEU A 119 28.54 -11.73 -5.36
N ASN A 120 29.85 -11.96 -5.40
CA ASN A 120 30.85 -11.28 -4.57
C ASN A 120 31.69 -10.30 -5.43
N PRO A 121 32.14 -9.14 -4.89
CA PRO A 121 32.99 -8.19 -5.63
C PRO A 121 34.44 -8.69 -5.69
N LEU A 122 34.68 -9.74 -6.48
CA LEU A 122 36.01 -10.27 -6.76
C LEU A 122 36.71 -9.43 -7.85
N ARG A 123 38.04 -9.31 -7.76
CA ARG A 123 38.85 -8.60 -8.75
C ARG A 123 38.84 -9.33 -10.10
N PHE A 124 38.19 -8.76 -11.11
CA PHE A 124 38.05 -9.31 -12.46
C PHE A 124 38.83 -8.47 -13.49
N ALA A 125 39.89 -9.05 -14.05
CA ALA A 125 40.75 -8.37 -15.02
C ALA A 125 40.38 -8.69 -16.48
N PHE A 126 40.25 -7.65 -17.29
CA PHE A 126 39.97 -7.73 -18.73
C PHE A 126 41.02 -6.97 -19.56
N PRO A 127 41.55 -7.55 -20.65
CA PRO A 127 42.64 -6.96 -21.42
C PRO A 127 42.14 -5.94 -22.46
N ASP A 128 43.02 -5.05 -22.91
CA ASP A 128 42.76 -4.14 -24.02
C ASP A 128 42.66 -4.86 -25.37
N LYS A 129 43.37 -5.99 -25.52
CA LYS A 129 43.28 -6.89 -26.67
C LYS A 129 42.95 -8.31 -26.21
N LEU A 130 41.88 -8.87 -26.78
CA LEU A 130 41.38 -10.19 -26.45
C LEU A 130 41.49 -11.10 -27.69
N CYS A 131 42.26 -12.18 -27.58
CA CYS A 131 42.39 -13.17 -28.67
C CYS A 131 41.56 -14.40 -28.32
N LEU A 132 40.43 -14.57 -29.01
CA LEU A 132 39.51 -15.70 -28.78
C LEU A 132 39.77 -16.89 -29.72
N LYS A 133 40.87 -16.86 -30.47
CA LYS A 133 41.22 -17.91 -31.45
C LYS A 133 41.23 -19.33 -30.85
N GLU A 134 41.56 -19.47 -29.57
CA GLU A 134 41.59 -20.78 -28.90
C GLU A 134 40.20 -21.41 -28.69
N PHE A 135 39.13 -20.63 -28.81
CA PHE A 135 37.74 -21.05 -28.59
C PHE A 135 36.95 -21.25 -29.89
N MET A 136 37.56 -20.97 -31.05
CA MET A 136 36.88 -21.03 -32.35
C MET A 136 37.25 -22.31 -33.11
N GLU A 137 36.27 -22.93 -33.78
CA GLU A 137 36.53 -24.06 -34.69
C GLU A 137 37.33 -23.59 -35.92
N GLY A 138 38.45 -24.27 -36.19
CA GLY A 138 39.54 -23.75 -37.03
C GLY A 138 39.16 -23.45 -38.48
N ASN A 139 38.94 -22.16 -38.78
CA ASN A 139 38.72 -21.63 -40.13
C ASN A 139 39.81 -20.64 -40.61
N GLY A 140 40.89 -20.48 -39.83
CA GLY A 140 42.08 -19.73 -40.24
C GLY A 140 41.98 -18.21 -40.13
N GLU A 141 40.87 -17.66 -39.61
CA GLU A 141 40.69 -16.22 -39.44
C GLU A 141 41.38 -15.65 -38.17
N ASP A 142 41.51 -14.32 -38.12
CA ASP A 142 41.99 -13.60 -36.93
C ASP A 142 40.82 -13.22 -36.01
N TYR A 143 40.78 -13.80 -34.81
CA TYR A 143 39.78 -13.54 -33.77
C TYR A 143 40.35 -12.67 -32.65
N THR A 144 41.18 -11.70 -33.03
CA THR A 144 41.67 -10.66 -32.13
C THR A 144 40.65 -9.53 -32.07
N TYR A 145 40.24 -9.16 -30.85
CA TYR A 145 39.30 -8.09 -30.57
C TYR A 145 39.97 -7.00 -29.74
N CYS A 146 39.58 -5.75 -29.97
CA CYS A 146 40.06 -4.58 -29.25
C CYS A 146 38.95 -4.02 -28.36
N LEU A 147 39.27 -3.68 -27.12
CA LEU A 147 38.33 -3.10 -26.17
C LEU A 147 37.88 -1.71 -26.63
N HIS A 148 36.57 -1.52 -26.74
CA HIS A 148 35.93 -0.30 -27.22
C HIS A 148 35.21 0.47 -26.10
N ALA A 149 34.42 -0.22 -25.28
CA ALA A 149 33.69 0.42 -24.16
C ALA A 149 33.75 -0.42 -22.88
N VAL A 150 33.75 0.27 -21.74
CA VAL A 150 33.69 -0.29 -20.39
C VAL A 150 32.56 0.41 -19.64
N LEU A 151 31.49 -0.32 -19.36
CA LEU A 151 30.34 0.18 -18.59
C LEU A 151 30.57 -0.17 -17.13
N VAL A 152 30.44 0.84 -16.27
CA VAL A 152 30.86 0.81 -14.88
C VAL A 152 29.69 1.18 -14.00
N HIS A 153 29.52 0.44 -12.92
CA HIS A 153 28.57 0.72 -11.86
C HIS A 153 29.34 1.08 -10.59
N SER A 154 28.88 2.11 -9.89
CA SER A 154 29.43 2.55 -8.61
C SER A 154 28.34 2.57 -7.55
N GLY A 155 28.23 1.52 -6.74
CA GLY A 155 27.14 1.37 -5.77
C GLY A 155 26.88 -0.08 -5.36
N ASP A 156 25.69 -0.35 -4.83
CA ASP A 156 25.24 -1.69 -4.43
C ASP A 156 23.99 -2.14 -5.22
N PHE A 157 23.38 -3.26 -4.85
CA PHE A 157 22.18 -3.79 -5.52
C PHE A 157 20.94 -2.89 -5.36
N HIS A 158 20.86 -2.11 -4.26
CA HIS A 158 19.71 -1.25 -3.97
C HIS A 158 19.82 0.13 -4.63
N GLY A 159 21.02 0.55 -5.04
CA GLY A 159 21.23 1.74 -5.84
C GLY A 159 22.70 2.08 -6.12
N GLY A 160 22.95 2.77 -7.23
CA GLY A 160 24.28 3.25 -7.60
C GLY A 160 24.30 4.12 -8.84
N HIS A 161 25.50 4.57 -9.22
CA HIS A 161 25.75 5.48 -10.34
C HIS A 161 26.38 4.76 -11.53
N TYR A 162 25.89 5.05 -12.73
CA TYR A 162 26.33 4.40 -13.96
C TYR A 162 27.16 5.34 -14.83
N VAL A 163 28.34 4.91 -15.24
CA VAL A 163 29.20 5.67 -16.16
C VAL A 163 29.76 4.75 -17.23
N VAL A 164 30.07 5.29 -18.40
CA VAL A 164 30.70 4.53 -19.48
C VAL A 164 32.00 5.17 -19.93
N PHE A 165 33.05 4.36 -20.06
CA PHE A 165 34.29 4.77 -20.70
C PHE A 165 34.28 4.25 -22.13
N ILE A 166 34.48 5.14 -23.11
CA ILE A 166 34.50 4.79 -24.53
C ILE A 166 35.84 5.20 -25.14
N ASN A 167 36.47 4.28 -25.87
CA ASN A 167 37.69 4.53 -26.63
C ASN A 167 37.36 5.12 -28.01
N THR A 168 37.23 6.45 -28.06
CA THR A 168 37.03 7.22 -29.30
C THR A 168 38.23 7.18 -30.26
N GLY A 169 39.38 6.67 -29.80
CA GLY A 169 40.62 6.59 -30.57
C GLY A 169 40.90 5.22 -31.19
N LEU A 170 39.93 4.31 -31.21
CA LEU A 170 40.11 2.99 -31.82
C LEU A 170 40.34 3.12 -33.33
N ARG A 171 41.33 2.39 -33.86
CA ARG A 171 41.83 2.48 -35.24
C ARG A 171 42.24 1.10 -35.79
N PRO A 172 42.20 0.90 -37.11
CA PRO A 172 42.53 -0.37 -37.76
C PRO A 172 44.02 -0.76 -37.64
N PRO A 173 44.36 -2.05 -37.85
CA PRO A 173 45.73 -2.52 -37.88
C PRO A 173 46.61 -1.80 -38.92
N GLY A 174 47.72 -1.20 -38.47
CA GLY A 174 48.72 -0.55 -39.34
C GLY A 174 48.90 0.95 -39.08
N GLU A 175 47.92 1.61 -38.47
CA GLU A 175 48.08 2.98 -37.97
C GLU A 175 48.71 3.00 -36.57
N LYS A 176 49.36 4.12 -36.19
CA LYS A 176 49.90 4.27 -34.84
C LYS A 176 48.76 4.31 -33.82
N TYR A 177 48.48 3.16 -33.22
CA TYR A 177 47.51 2.99 -32.15
C TYR A 177 47.84 3.91 -30.96
N LYS A 178 46.97 4.88 -30.69
CA LYS A 178 47.01 5.70 -29.47
C LYS A 178 45.60 5.73 -28.86
N PRO A 179 45.36 5.02 -27.74
CA PRO A 179 44.03 4.98 -27.13
C PRO A 179 43.62 6.39 -26.68
N LYS A 180 42.35 6.74 -26.92
CA LYS A 180 41.74 8.00 -26.48
C LYS A 180 40.44 7.68 -25.77
N TRP A 181 40.55 7.44 -24.47
CA TRP A 181 39.41 7.17 -23.61
C TRP A 181 38.71 8.46 -23.22
N CYS A 182 37.38 8.42 -23.25
CA CYS A 182 36.52 9.45 -22.71
C CYS A 182 35.58 8.80 -21.69
N LYS A 183 35.42 9.43 -20.53
CA LYS A 183 34.38 9.09 -19.55
C LYS A 183 33.12 9.88 -19.92
N PHE A 184 32.03 9.19 -20.18
CA PHE A 184 30.70 9.73 -20.35
C PHE A 184 29.97 9.51 -19.02
N ASP A 185 29.78 10.61 -18.30
CA ASP A 185 29.19 10.68 -16.97
C ASP A 185 27.99 11.63 -17.08
N ASP A 186 26.84 11.08 -17.46
CA ASP A 186 25.61 11.79 -17.82
C ASP A 186 25.84 13.00 -18.75
N ASP A 187 25.71 14.22 -18.24
CA ASP A 187 25.84 15.48 -18.98
C ASP A 187 27.31 15.92 -19.16
N VAL A 188 28.27 15.25 -18.50
CA VAL A 188 29.69 15.60 -18.52
C VAL A 188 30.51 14.55 -19.27
N VAL A 189 31.14 14.98 -20.36
CA VAL A 189 32.12 14.16 -21.09
C VAL A 189 33.53 14.66 -20.84
N SER A 190 34.41 13.80 -20.31
CA SER A 190 35.80 14.14 -19.96
C SER A 190 36.80 13.15 -20.55
N ARG A 191 38.07 13.55 -20.71
CA ARG A 191 39.13 12.63 -21.14
C ARG A 191 39.56 11.75 -19.98
N ALA A 192 39.77 10.46 -20.24
CA ALA A 192 40.24 9.49 -19.28
C ALA A 192 41.55 8.84 -19.75
N THR A 193 42.37 8.40 -18.80
CA THR A 193 43.53 7.55 -19.04
C THR A 193 43.11 6.09 -19.17
N VAL A 194 43.97 5.26 -19.77
CA VAL A 194 43.73 3.80 -19.84
C VAL A 194 43.62 3.19 -18.43
N ARG A 195 44.36 3.74 -17.45
CA ARG A 195 44.31 3.28 -16.08
C ARG A 195 42.92 3.50 -15.47
N GLU A 196 42.33 4.67 -15.68
CA GLU A 196 40.98 5.00 -15.19
C GLU A 196 39.89 4.22 -15.92
N ALA A 197 40.01 4.06 -17.24
CA ALA A 197 38.98 3.39 -18.04
C ALA A 197 38.99 1.86 -17.87
N VAL A 198 40.16 1.25 -17.64
CA VAL A 198 40.33 -0.21 -17.66
C VAL A 198 40.78 -0.74 -16.30
N MET A 199 41.96 -0.35 -15.82
CA MET A 199 42.57 -0.97 -14.64
C MET A 199 41.85 -0.66 -13.33
N ALA A 200 41.30 0.55 -13.18
CA ALA A 200 40.57 0.98 -11.99
C ALA A 200 39.20 0.31 -11.87
N ASN A 201 38.68 -0.27 -12.97
CA ASN A 201 37.34 -0.87 -13.01
C ASN A 201 37.38 -2.40 -12.91
N TYR A 202 38.54 -2.99 -12.55
CA TYR A 202 38.65 -4.43 -12.29
C TYR A 202 38.00 -4.85 -10.96
N GLY A 203 37.66 -3.91 -10.08
CA GLY A 203 37.17 -4.21 -8.73
C GLY A 203 38.25 -4.75 -7.77
N GLY A 204 37.82 -5.20 -6.59
CA GLY A 204 38.68 -5.83 -5.58
C GLY A 204 39.64 -4.91 -4.83
N ASP A 205 39.28 -3.64 -4.63
CA ASP A 205 40.00 -2.77 -3.70
C ASP A 205 39.51 -3.08 -2.27
N ASP A 206 40.17 -4.05 -1.62
CA ASP A 206 40.02 -4.32 -0.18
C ASP A 206 40.78 -3.25 0.59
N GLY A 207 40.05 -2.33 1.23
CA GLY A 207 40.68 -1.26 1.98
C GLY A 207 39.77 -0.63 3.02
N GLU A 208 39.57 -1.34 4.15
CA GLU A 208 39.42 -0.90 5.57
C GLU A 208 38.93 0.54 5.89
N SER A 209 38.08 1.16 5.06
CA SER A 209 37.48 2.45 5.32
C SER A 209 36.00 2.36 4.99
N THR A 210 35.18 2.21 6.03
CA THR A 210 33.72 2.30 5.96
C THR A 210 33.31 3.58 5.23
N GLY A 211 32.64 3.44 4.08
CA GLY A 211 32.03 4.56 3.34
C GLY A 211 32.52 4.82 1.90
N ARG A 212 33.31 3.94 1.26
CA ARG A 212 33.58 4.04 -0.19
C ARG A 212 32.64 3.17 -1.01
N THR A 213 32.09 3.73 -2.08
CA THR A 213 31.27 3.02 -3.08
C THR A 213 32.14 2.05 -3.88
N TYR A 214 31.67 0.81 -4.07
CA TYR A 214 32.33 -0.18 -4.92
C TYR A 214 32.14 0.22 -6.38
N THR A 215 33.24 0.50 -7.09
CA THR A 215 33.22 0.83 -8.52
C THR A 215 33.80 -0.34 -9.31
N ASN A 216 33.02 -0.96 -10.18
CA ASN A 216 33.46 -2.08 -11.02
C ASN A 216 32.79 -2.06 -12.41
N ALA A 217 33.47 -2.66 -13.38
CA ALA A 217 32.88 -2.88 -14.70
C ALA A 217 31.88 -4.06 -14.63
N TYR A 218 30.70 -3.88 -15.22
CA TYR A 218 29.68 -4.92 -15.33
C TYR A 218 29.42 -5.36 -16.78
N MET A 219 29.81 -4.54 -17.77
CA MET A 219 29.70 -4.87 -19.19
C MET A 219 30.89 -4.32 -19.99
N LEU A 220 31.38 -5.11 -20.94
CA LEU A 220 32.52 -4.79 -21.81
C LEU A 220 32.12 -4.93 -23.27
N VAL A 221 32.51 -3.97 -24.11
CA VAL A 221 32.29 -4.02 -25.55
C VAL A 221 33.63 -4.14 -26.26
N TYR A 222 33.79 -5.19 -27.04
CA TYR A 222 34.96 -5.47 -27.86
C TYR A 222 34.61 -5.45 -29.34
N VAL A 223 35.49 -4.91 -30.18
CA VAL A 223 35.32 -4.86 -31.64
C VAL A 223 36.42 -5.69 -32.30
N ARG A 224 36.05 -6.56 -33.25
CA ARG A 224 36.99 -7.41 -33.97
C ARG A 224 37.97 -6.55 -34.75
N GLN A 225 39.27 -6.81 -34.60
CA GLN A 225 40.33 -5.96 -35.13
C GLN A 225 40.25 -5.78 -36.66
N SER A 226 39.84 -6.82 -37.38
CA SER A 226 39.63 -6.78 -38.84
C SER A 226 38.42 -5.96 -39.29
N CYS A 227 37.45 -5.71 -38.40
CA CYS A 227 36.17 -5.06 -38.73
C CYS A 227 36.05 -3.64 -38.14
N ILE A 228 37.12 -3.12 -37.53
CA ILE A 228 37.10 -1.79 -36.89
C ILE A 228 36.70 -0.70 -37.89
N ASP A 229 37.20 -0.77 -39.13
CA ASP A 229 36.91 0.24 -40.15
C ASP A 229 35.45 0.23 -40.61
N ASP A 230 34.83 -0.94 -40.67
CA ASP A 230 33.43 -1.07 -41.07
C ASP A 230 32.49 -0.60 -39.95
N VAL A 231 32.76 -1.04 -38.71
CA VAL A 231 31.91 -0.76 -37.54
C VAL A 231 32.03 0.70 -37.08
N LEU A 232 33.24 1.25 -37.06
CA LEU A 232 33.50 2.63 -36.63
C LEU A 232 33.71 3.58 -37.82
N CYS A 233 33.15 3.24 -38.99
CA CYS A 233 33.30 4.03 -40.20
C CYS A 233 32.86 5.48 -39.99
N GLN A 234 33.74 6.42 -40.30
CA GLN A 234 33.38 7.83 -40.38
C GLN A 234 32.85 8.10 -41.78
N ASN A 235 31.57 7.81 -41.99
CA ASN A 235 30.97 7.96 -43.30
C ASN A 235 30.61 9.44 -43.52
N GLU A 236 31.49 10.21 -44.16
CA GLU A 236 31.32 11.65 -44.42
C GLU A 236 30.07 11.97 -45.28
N ASN A 237 29.49 10.96 -45.94
CA ASN A 237 28.30 11.08 -46.80
C ASN A 237 27.00 10.61 -46.14
N LEU A 238 26.99 10.24 -44.85
CA LEU A 238 25.75 9.86 -44.16
C LEU A 238 24.92 11.12 -43.88
N GLN A 239 23.99 11.46 -44.77
CA GLN A 239 23.02 12.53 -44.52
C GLN A 239 21.81 11.97 -43.76
N VAL A 240 21.49 12.57 -42.62
CA VAL A 240 20.24 12.28 -41.89
C VAL A 240 19.06 12.60 -42.83
N PRO A 241 18.09 11.68 -43.02
CA PRO A 241 16.94 11.92 -43.87
C PRO A 241 16.22 13.24 -43.56
N ALA A 242 15.92 14.03 -44.60
CA ALA A 242 15.38 15.38 -44.45
C ALA A 242 14.08 15.46 -43.62
N HIS A 243 13.23 14.43 -43.71
CA HIS A 243 11.98 14.39 -42.93
C HIS A 243 12.24 14.25 -41.41
N LEU A 244 13.32 13.56 -41.00
CA LEU A 244 13.72 13.47 -39.59
C LEU A 244 14.29 14.79 -39.09
N VAL A 245 15.10 15.46 -39.92
CA VAL A 245 15.63 16.80 -39.61
C VAL A 245 14.47 17.77 -39.35
N GLN A 246 13.49 17.82 -40.25
CA GLN A 246 12.32 18.69 -40.11
C GLN A 246 11.49 18.35 -38.86
N ARG A 247 11.29 17.07 -38.54
CA ARG A 247 10.58 16.65 -37.34
C ARG A 247 11.29 17.13 -36.06
N PHE A 248 12.61 16.92 -35.94
CA PHE A 248 13.37 17.35 -34.77
C PHE A 248 13.46 18.87 -34.63
N GLU A 249 13.47 19.61 -35.75
CA GLU A 249 13.38 21.08 -35.72
C GLU A 249 12.03 21.55 -35.16
N ASN A 250 10.92 20.95 -35.59
CA ASN A 250 9.59 21.26 -35.06
C ASN A 250 9.47 20.91 -33.57
N GLU A 251 9.92 19.71 -33.15
CA GLU A 251 9.93 19.30 -31.75
C GLU A 251 10.75 20.30 -30.89
N ARG A 252 11.92 20.73 -31.38
CA ARG A 252 12.74 21.75 -30.71
C ARG A 252 12.06 23.12 -30.63
N GLU A 253 11.33 23.53 -31.66
CA GLU A 253 10.55 24.77 -31.63
C GLU A 253 9.42 24.70 -30.61
N GLU A 254 8.70 23.57 -30.54
CA GLU A 254 7.66 23.33 -29.54
C GLU A 254 8.22 23.30 -28.12
N GLU A 255 9.36 22.62 -27.90
CA GLU A 255 10.05 22.62 -26.61
C GLU A 255 10.50 24.03 -26.21
N ASN A 256 11.06 24.80 -27.14
CA ASN A 256 11.45 26.19 -26.89
C ASN A 256 10.25 27.07 -26.56
N LYS A 257 9.11 26.86 -27.24
CA LYS A 257 7.86 27.56 -26.94
C LYS A 257 7.36 27.21 -25.54
N LYS A 258 7.27 25.92 -25.19
CA LYS A 258 6.90 25.45 -23.85
C LYS A 258 7.85 25.98 -22.77
N LYS A 259 9.16 26.01 -23.05
CA LYS A 259 10.18 26.56 -22.15
C LYS A 259 9.98 28.06 -21.96
N LYS A 260 9.67 28.80 -23.02
CA LYS A 260 9.34 30.23 -22.95
C LYS A 260 8.06 30.47 -22.16
N GLU A 261 7.00 29.70 -22.40
CA GLU A 261 5.75 29.77 -21.63
C GLU A 261 5.99 29.46 -20.14
N LYS A 262 6.81 28.45 -19.81
CA LYS A 262 7.21 28.15 -18.43
C LYS A 262 8.07 29.26 -17.82
N GLN A 263 8.93 29.89 -18.62
CA GLN A 263 9.71 31.06 -18.21
C GLN A 263 8.84 32.29 -17.97
N GLU A 264 7.75 32.49 -18.72
CA GLU A 264 6.86 33.65 -18.58
C GLU A 264 5.70 33.38 -17.60
N ALA A 265 5.41 32.13 -17.25
CA ALA A 265 4.33 31.74 -16.35
C ALA A 265 4.39 32.46 -15.00
N HIS A 266 5.60 32.70 -14.47
CA HIS A 266 5.80 33.40 -13.20
C HIS A 266 5.33 34.87 -13.21
N LEU A 267 5.10 35.48 -14.38
CA LEU A 267 4.61 36.86 -14.55
C LEU A 267 3.10 36.97 -14.43
N TYR A 268 2.38 35.85 -14.47
CA TYR A 268 0.93 35.80 -14.41
C TYR A 268 0.46 35.14 -13.12
N THR A 269 -0.77 35.41 -12.75
CA THR A 269 -1.49 34.71 -11.70
C THR A 269 -2.92 34.44 -12.16
N GLU A 270 -3.55 33.40 -11.64
CA GLU A 270 -4.97 33.14 -11.86
C GLU A 270 -5.76 33.80 -10.73
N ILE A 271 -6.80 34.57 -11.07
CA ILE A 271 -7.82 35.00 -10.12
C ILE A 271 -9.10 34.20 -10.33
N VAL A 272 -9.81 33.90 -9.24
CA VAL A 272 -11.10 33.21 -9.28
C VAL A 272 -12.15 34.11 -8.64
N MET A 273 -13.23 34.40 -9.35
CA MET A 273 -14.23 35.37 -8.92
C MET A 273 -15.50 34.69 -8.43
N VAL A 274 -15.94 35.04 -7.22
CA VAL A 274 -17.16 34.54 -6.58
C VAL A 274 -18.16 35.71 -6.49
N THR A 275 -19.43 35.45 -6.79
CA THR A 275 -20.53 36.45 -6.75
C THR A 275 -21.70 35.91 -5.95
N ASP A 276 -22.68 36.76 -5.64
CA ASP A 276 -23.92 36.36 -4.95
C ASP A 276 -24.69 35.24 -5.65
N GLU A 277 -24.63 35.16 -6.98
CA GLU A 277 -25.25 34.08 -7.74
C GLU A 277 -24.62 32.72 -7.39
N HIS A 278 -23.28 32.69 -7.26
CA HIS A 278 -22.56 31.49 -6.84
C HIS A 278 -22.91 31.13 -5.39
N LEU A 279 -23.00 32.11 -4.48
CA LEU A 279 -23.40 31.88 -3.09
C LEU A 279 -24.86 31.38 -2.97
N ALA A 280 -25.75 31.89 -3.82
CA ALA A 280 -27.17 31.52 -3.86
C ALA A 280 -27.41 30.07 -4.32
N SER A 281 -26.46 29.49 -5.07
CA SER A 281 -26.54 28.09 -5.52
C SER A 281 -26.35 27.07 -4.38
N TYR A 282 -25.83 27.50 -3.23
CA TYR A 282 -25.40 26.60 -2.16
C TYR A 282 -26.19 26.73 -0.85
N ASN A 283 -26.91 25.66 -0.52
CA ASN A 283 -27.82 25.58 0.62
C ASN A 283 -27.21 24.84 1.84
N GLY A 284 -25.95 24.41 1.75
CA GLY A 284 -25.28 23.67 2.82
C GLY A 284 -24.64 24.55 3.90
N PHE A 285 -23.67 23.96 4.60
CA PHE A 285 -22.82 24.67 5.56
C PHE A 285 -21.79 25.53 4.85
N ASP A 286 -21.59 26.76 5.30
CA ASP A 286 -20.70 27.79 4.74
C ASP A 286 -21.32 28.56 3.59
N LEU A 287 -20.61 29.55 3.04
CA LEU A 287 -21.10 30.35 1.92
C LEU A 287 -21.03 29.62 0.58
N VAL A 288 -20.04 28.75 0.40
CA VAL A 288 -19.72 28.13 -0.89
C VAL A 288 -19.60 26.63 -0.74
N ASP A 289 -20.07 25.90 -1.76
CA ASP A 289 -19.81 24.46 -1.90
C ASP A 289 -18.32 24.26 -2.16
N PRO A 290 -17.56 23.51 -1.33
CA PRO A 290 -16.16 23.22 -1.60
C PRO A 290 -15.92 22.62 -2.99
N LYS A 291 -16.88 21.88 -3.54
CA LYS A 291 -16.77 21.31 -4.90
C LYS A 291 -16.74 22.38 -6.00
N LEU A 292 -17.31 23.55 -5.76
CA LEU A 292 -17.32 24.67 -6.71
C LEU A 292 -15.90 25.21 -6.96
N LEU A 293 -14.98 24.98 -6.01
CA LEU A 293 -13.56 25.36 -6.13
C LEU A 293 -12.78 24.44 -7.07
N ASP A 294 -13.22 23.18 -7.17
CA ASP A 294 -12.60 22.15 -8.00
C ASP A 294 -13.20 22.14 -9.42
N ASP A 295 -14.40 22.71 -9.61
CA ASP A 295 -15.10 22.77 -10.89
C ASP A 295 -14.78 24.06 -11.69
N THR A 296 -15.14 24.03 -12.98
CA THR A 296 -15.09 25.17 -13.93
C THR A 296 -16.22 26.18 -13.73
N GLY A 297 -17.09 25.97 -12.74
CA GLY A 297 -18.28 26.80 -12.49
C GLY A 297 -17.98 28.22 -12.00
N LEU A 298 -16.78 28.51 -11.52
CA LEU A 298 -16.34 29.85 -11.15
C LEU A 298 -15.59 30.53 -12.31
N PRO A 299 -15.83 31.83 -12.58
CA PRO A 299 -15.02 32.60 -13.51
C PRO A 299 -13.54 32.64 -13.08
N ARG A 300 -12.66 32.10 -13.94
CA ARG A 300 -11.20 32.07 -13.74
C ARG A 300 -10.51 32.90 -14.81
N GLU A 301 -9.63 33.80 -14.41
CA GLU A 301 -8.91 34.66 -15.35
C GLU A 301 -7.42 34.69 -15.04
N LYS A 302 -6.62 34.49 -16.08
CA LYS A 302 -5.17 34.65 -16.02
C LYS A 302 -4.83 36.13 -16.22
N ILE A 303 -4.29 36.75 -15.18
CA ILE A 303 -3.99 38.19 -15.11
C ILE A 303 -2.49 38.41 -14.89
N GLU A 304 -1.93 39.47 -15.47
CA GLU A 304 -0.55 39.88 -15.22
C GLU A 304 -0.39 40.35 -13.76
N LYS A 305 0.64 39.85 -13.07
CA LYS A 305 0.93 40.18 -11.66
C LYS A 305 1.17 41.67 -11.40
N ASN A 306 1.62 42.40 -12.43
CA ASN A 306 1.87 43.84 -12.38
C ASN A 306 0.61 44.70 -12.63
N MET A 307 -0.55 44.10 -12.94
CA MET A 307 -1.80 44.83 -13.11
C MET A 307 -2.11 45.65 -11.86
N THR A 308 -2.47 46.92 -12.03
CA THR A 308 -2.77 47.80 -10.90
C THR A 308 -4.17 47.56 -10.35
N ILE A 309 -4.41 47.91 -9.08
CA ILE A 309 -5.75 47.74 -8.47
C ILE A 309 -6.87 48.46 -9.25
N PRO A 310 -6.70 49.72 -9.74
CA PRO A 310 -7.69 50.34 -10.61
C PRO A 310 -8.00 49.53 -11.87
N GLN A 311 -6.96 49.00 -12.54
CA GLN A 311 -7.13 48.17 -13.73
C GLN A 311 -7.86 46.87 -13.41
N LEU A 312 -7.61 46.27 -12.24
CA LEU A 312 -8.36 45.09 -11.79
C LEU A 312 -9.85 45.40 -11.63
N TYR A 313 -10.21 46.51 -10.99
CA TYR A 313 -11.60 46.93 -10.82
C TYR A 313 -12.31 47.14 -12.17
N ASP A 314 -11.67 47.84 -13.10
CA ASP A 314 -12.19 48.05 -14.46
C ASP A 314 -12.33 46.72 -15.22
N TYR A 315 -11.34 45.83 -15.08
CA TYR A 315 -11.35 44.51 -15.69
C TYR A 315 -12.50 43.65 -15.18
N VAL A 316 -12.66 43.53 -13.85
CA VAL A 316 -13.75 42.76 -13.22
C VAL A 316 -15.12 43.31 -13.65
N LYS A 317 -15.29 44.64 -13.65
CA LYS A 317 -16.52 45.30 -14.14
C LYS A 317 -16.80 44.92 -15.58
N SER A 318 -15.80 45.04 -16.46
CA SER A 318 -15.96 44.71 -17.87
C SER A 318 -16.28 43.23 -18.08
N LYS A 319 -15.67 42.33 -17.32
CA LYS A 319 -15.76 40.89 -17.53
C LYS A 319 -17.08 40.31 -17.05
N LEU A 320 -17.49 40.65 -15.83
CA LEU A 320 -18.68 40.07 -15.20
C LEU A 320 -19.96 40.83 -15.54
N PHE A 321 -19.86 42.13 -15.84
CA PHE A 321 -21.02 43.02 -16.02
C PHE A 321 -20.99 43.75 -17.37
N SER A 322 -20.50 43.07 -18.42
CA SER A 322 -20.51 43.54 -19.81
C SER A 322 -21.92 43.97 -20.25
N GLY A 323 -22.24 45.25 -20.14
CA GLY A 323 -23.56 45.81 -20.49
C GLY A 323 -24.13 46.81 -19.49
N GLU A 324 -23.59 46.88 -18.28
CA GLU A 324 -24.10 47.72 -17.19
C GLU A 324 -23.10 48.81 -16.81
N SER A 325 -23.24 50.00 -17.39
CA SER A 325 -22.26 51.10 -17.24
C SER A 325 -22.29 51.80 -15.88
N GLU A 326 -23.28 51.53 -15.02
CA GLU A 326 -23.48 52.21 -13.73
C GLU A 326 -23.30 51.27 -12.51
N ILE A 327 -22.76 50.06 -12.69
CA ILE A 327 -22.49 49.15 -11.57
C ILE A 327 -21.27 49.60 -10.75
N ASP A 328 -21.49 49.77 -9.46
CA ASP A 328 -20.44 49.82 -8.45
C ASP A 328 -20.12 48.43 -7.89
N VAL A 329 -18.83 48.16 -7.72
CA VAL A 329 -18.34 46.86 -7.23
C VAL A 329 -17.35 47.09 -6.10
N ARG A 330 -17.30 46.15 -5.15
CA ARG A 330 -16.20 46.05 -4.17
C ARG A 330 -15.58 44.66 -4.25
N ILE A 331 -14.26 44.62 -4.28
CA ILE A 331 -13.51 43.36 -4.40
C ILE A 331 -12.96 42.98 -3.02
N TRP A 332 -13.36 41.83 -2.52
CA TRP A 332 -12.92 41.28 -1.25
C TRP A 332 -12.02 40.09 -1.47
N LYS A 333 -10.94 39.96 -0.70
CA LYS A 333 -10.21 38.69 -0.61
C LYS A 333 -11.14 37.64 -0.02
N PHE A 334 -11.16 36.45 -0.62
CA PHE A 334 -12.04 35.35 -0.23
C PHE A 334 -11.17 34.15 0.18
N GLU A 335 -10.83 34.06 1.46
CA GLU A 335 -9.73 33.23 1.95
C GLU A 335 -10.21 32.16 2.93
N GLU A 336 -9.43 31.07 2.98
CA GLU A 336 -9.62 30.05 4.01
C GLU A 336 -9.15 30.59 5.36
N THR A 337 -10.06 30.65 6.32
CA THR A 337 -9.74 31.03 7.70
C THR A 337 -9.96 29.87 8.64
N THR A 338 -9.07 29.75 9.63
CA THR A 338 -9.22 28.84 10.77
C THR A 338 -9.20 29.67 12.04
N TYR A 339 -10.32 29.71 12.75
CA TYR A 339 -10.38 30.43 14.01
C TYR A 339 -10.08 29.49 15.17
N LYS A 340 -9.09 29.84 15.99
CA LYS A 340 -8.75 29.11 17.20
C LYS A 340 -9.52 29.71 18.37
N ASP A 341 -10.53 28.99 18.87
CA ASP A 341 -11.22 29.34 20.12
C ASP A 341 -10.19 29.26 21.27
N GLU A 342 -9.87 30.38 21.91
CA GLU A 342 -8.91 30.47 23.02
C GLU A 342 -9.40 29.66 24.23
N GLY A 343 -9.17 28.34 24.20
CA GLY A 343 -9.62 27.39 25.21
C GLY A 343 -9.99 26.01 24.67
N SER A 344 -10.15 25.86 23.35
CA SER A 344 -10.47 24.58 22.71
C SER A 344 -9.21 23.94 22.10
N ILE A 345 -8.87 22.72 22.54
CA ILE A 345 -7.76 21.91 22.01
C ILE A 345 -8.15 21.24 20.66
N MET A 346 -9.39 21.41 20.19
CA MET A 346 -9.87 20.75 18.98
C MET A 346 -9.45 21.48 17.70
N SER A 347 -9.05 20.69 16.71
CA SER A 347 -8.84 21.13 15.32
C SER A 347 -10.15 21.70 14.77
N ALA A 348 -10.13 22.97 14.34
CA ALA A 348 -11.24 23.62 13.66
C ALA A 348 -11.14 23.34 12.15
N LEU A 349 -12.29 23.15 11.49
CA LEU A 349 -12.32 23.01 10.04
C LEU A 349 -12.20 24.39 9.38
N PRO A 350 -11.43 24.49 8.27
CA PRO A 350 -11.29 25.75 7.55
C PRO A 350 -12.62 26.16 6.93
N ARG A 351 -12.84 27.46 6.82
CA ARG A 351 -14.01 28.05 6.16
C ARG A 351 -13.57 29.07 5.12
N LEU A 352 -14.34 29.20 4.04
CA LEU A 352 -13.98 30.08 2.94
C LEU A 352 -14.88 31.33 2.98
N ARG A 353 -14.32 32.47 3.36
CA ARG A 353 -15.07 33.70 3.65
C ARG A 353 -14.39 34.95 3.10
N PRO A 354 -15.13 36.04 2.86
CA PRO A 354 -14.50 37.32 2.60
C PRO A 354 -13.80 37.77 3.88
N THR A 355 -12.51 38.12 3.78
CA THR A 355 -11.68 38.44 4.94
C THR A 355 -11.27 39.90 5.01
N SER A 356 -11.05 40.53 3.85
CA SER A 356 -10.58 41.90 3.76
C SER A 356 -10.96 42.53 2.43
N LEU A 357 -11.29 43.81 2.47
CA LEU A 357 -11.54 44.61 1.28
C LEU A 357 -10.21 44.94 0.59
N ILE A 358 -10.15 44.79 -0.73
CA ILE A 358 -9.09 45.38 -1.55
C ILE A 358 -9.48 46.83 -1.81
N PRO A 359 -8.86 47.83 -1.17
CA PRO A 359 -9.34 49.20 -1.27
C PRO A 359 -9.15 49.71 -2.71
N HIS A 360 -10.11 50.49 -3.19
CA HIS A 360 -9.95 51.32 -4.38
C HIS A 360 -9.83 52.78 -3.95
N SER A 361 -8.66 53.13 -3.42
CA SER A 361 -8.32 54.47 -2.90
C SER A 361 -7.05 55.03 -3.54
N GLU A 362 -6.78 56.32 -3.35
CA GLU A 362 -5.54 56.98 -3.82
C GLU A 362 -4.28 56.24 -3.37
N GLU A 363 -4.27 55.68 -2.16
CA GLU A 363 -3.13 54.92 -1.60
C GLU A 363 -2.86 53.56 -2.28
N THR A 364 -3.86 53.04 -2.99
CA THR A 364 -3.80 51.74 -3.68
C THR A 364 -3.66 51.85 -5.19
N GLN A 365 -3.69 53.07 -5.75
CA GLN A 365 -3.66 53.29 -7.19
C GLN A 365 -2.38 52.76 -7.85
N GLU A 366 -1.25 52.86 -7.15
CA GLU A 366 0.07 52.41 -7.65
C GLU A 366 0.40 50.97 -7.23
N LYS A 367 -0.42 50.34 -6.37
CA LYS A 367 -0.17 48.95 -5.94
C LYS A 367 -0.55 47.98 -7.05
N THR A 368 0.29 46.96 -7.21
CA THR A 368 0.06 45.86 -8.16
C THR A 368 -0.67 44.71 -7.48
N LEU A 369 -1.23 43.82 -8.30
CA LEU A 369 -1.90 42.60 -7.85
C LEU A 369 -1.00 41.75 -6.95
N GLU A 370 0.26 41.54 -7.33
CA GLU A 370 1.26 40.78 -6.57
C GLU A 370 1.58 41.38 -5.19
N ALA A 371 1.48 42.70 -5.04
CA ALA A 371 1.70 43.35 -3.76
C ALA A 371 0.50 43.23 -2.80
N VAL A 372 -0.67 42.86 -3.30
CA VAL A 372 -1.92 42.75 -2.53
C VAL A 372 -2.31 41.29 -2.29
N LEU A 373 -2.05 40.42 -3.25
CA LEU A 373 -2.39 39.01 -3.21
C LEU A 373 -1.13 38.18 -2.87
N GLU A 374 -1.03 37.78 -1.61
CA GLU A 374 0.14 37.07 -1.06
C GLU A 374 0.00 35.53 -1.15
N ASN A 375 -1.17 35.02 -1.57
CA ASN A 375 -1.53 33.60 -1.55
C ASN A 375 -1.50 32.97 -2.95
N ASP A 376 -1.27 31.65 -3.02
CA ASP A 376 -1.25 30.91 -4.29
C ASP A 376 -2.64 30.77 -4.94
N ARG A 377 -3.72 30.81 -4.13
CA ARG A 377 -5.11 30.76 -4.58
C ARG A 377 -5.78 32.13 -4.42
N ASN A 378 -5.88 32.88 -5.51
CA ASN A 378 -6.43 34.22 -5.52
C ASN A 378 -7.95 34.24 -5.74
N LEU A 379 -8.67 33.78 -4.72
CA LEU A 379 -10.13 33.85 -4.71
C LEU A 379 -10.58 35.24 -4.25
N LEU A 380 -11.50 35.81 -5.03
CA LEU A 380 -12.04 37.15 -4.83
C LEU A 380 -13.56 37.09 -4.79
N TYR A 381 -14.16 37.67 -3.77
CA TYR A 381 -15.60 37.88 -3.71
C TYR A 381 -15.94 39.27 -4.28
N ILE A 382 -16.80 39.30 -5.28
CA ILE A 382 -17.21 40.51 -6.00
C ILE A 382 -18.57 40.95 -5.47
N GLU A 383 -18.54 41.92 -4.56
CA GLU A 383 -19.72 42.51 -3.95
C GLU A 383 -20.40 43.45 -4.94
N THR A 384 -21.70 43.26 -5.15
CA THR A 384 -22.56 44.17 -5.90
C THR A 384 -23.88 44.38 -5.16
N THR A 385 -24.74 45.27 -5.68
CA THR A 385 -26.08 45.50 -5.14
C THR A 385 -27.08 45.71 -6.27
N ALA A 386 -28.33 45.30 -6.04
CA ALA A 386 -29.45 45.53 -6.97
C ALA A 386 -29.72 47.03 -7.21
N SER A 387 -29.28 47.92 -6.31
CA SER A 387 -29.36 49.38 -6.50
C SER A 387 -28.24 49.95 -7.36
N HIS A 388 -27.30 49.11 -7.84
CA HIS A 388 -26.08 49.44 -8.59
C HIS A 388 -25.13 50.47 -7.95
N SER A 389 -25.48 51.07 -6.81
CA SER A 389 -24.63 51.99 -6.04
C SER A 389 -24.38 51.42 -4.63
N LEU A 390 -23.11 51.16 -4.32
CA LEU A 390 -22.66 50.68 -3.02
C LEU A 390 -22.41 51.87 -2.07
N ARG A 391 -22.74 51.72 -0.79
CA ARG A 391 -22.42 52.71 0.27
C ARG A 391 -20.92 52.77 0.53
N SER A 392 -20.44 53.76 1.29
CA SER A 392 -19.08 53.70 1.84
C SER A 392 -18.96 52.58 2.88
N TYR A 393 -17.81 51.91 2.92
CA TYR A 393 -17.45 50.92 3.94
C TYR A 393 -16.31 51.46 4.82
N ASN A 394 -16.42 51.27 6.14
CA ASN A 394 -15.36 51.61 7.09
C ASN A 394 -14.91 50.39 7.89
N GLU A 395 -13.79 49.80 7.46
CA GLU A 395 -13.13 48.63 8.07
C GLU A 395 -12.87 48.73 9.58
N ASN A 396 -12.73 49.95 10.12
CA ASN A 396 -12.43 50.17 11.53
C ASN A 396 -13.66 50.11 12.45
N SER A 397 -14.87 50.17 11.88
CA SER A 397 -16.12 50.26 12.66
C SER A 397 -17.26 49.40 12.13
N GLU A 398 -17.08 48.80 10.96
CA GLU A 398 -18.09 48.04 10.24
C GLU A 398 -17.52 46.71 9.76
N MET A 399 -18.40 45.75 9.50
CA MET A 399 -18.09 44.47 8.86
C MET A 399 -19.18 44.09 7.85
N LEU A 400 -18.76 43.34 6.84
CA LEU A 400 -19.62 42.66 5.89
C LEU A 400 -20.18 41.36 6.50
N MET A 401 -21.50 41.28 6.63
CA MET A 401 -22.20 40.08 7.10
C MET A 401 -23.05 39.46 6.00
N PHE A 402 -23.13 38.13 6.01
CA PHE A 402 -23.95 37.32 5.12
C PHE A 402 -25.15 36.76 5.87
N LEU A 403 -26.27 36.61 5.15
CA LEU A 403 -27.51 36.11 5.71
C LEU A 403 -27.97 34.85 4.95
N LYS A 404 -28.24 33.80 5.71
CA LYS A 404 -29.07 32.68 5.28
C LYS A 404 -30.42 32.73 5.99
N TYR A 405 -31.46 32.28 5.30
CA TYR A 405 -32.80 32.16 5.84
C TYR A 405 -33.21 30.69 5.88
N TYR A 406 -33.65 30.23 7.05
CA TYR A 406 -34.30 28.95 7.21
C TYR A 406 -35.80 29.11 7.05
N ASP A 407 -36.35 28.46 6.02
CA ASP A 407 -37.78 28.43 5.77
C ASP A 407 -38.39 27.18 6.43
N GLU A 408 -39.31 27.40 7.38
CA GLU A 408 -39.95 26.33 8.13
C GLU A 408 -40.86 25.46 7.28
N GLU A 409 -41.39 25.99 6.17
CA GLU A 409 -42.39 25.33 5.32
C GLU A 409 -41.70 24.35 4.37
N SER A 410 -40.64 24.81 3.69
CA SER A 410 -39.82 23.96 2.82
C SER A 410 -38.77 23.15 3.59
N ARG A 411 -38.50 23.49 4.85
CA ARG A 411 -37.43 22.92 5.70
C ARG A 411 -36.05 23.01 5.03
N SER A 412 -35.78 24.14 4.38
CA SER A 412 -34.54 24.39 3.67
C SER A 412 -33.87 25.67 4.16
N LEU A 413 -32.53 25.64 4.20
CA LEU A 413 -31.70 26.83 4.36
C LEU A 413 -31.34 27.40 2.99
N ARG A 414 -31.41 28.72 2.81
CA ARG A 414 -30.99 29.39 1.57
C ARG A 414 -30.21 30.67 1.86
N TYR A 415 -29.25 31.00 1.01
CA TYR A 415 -28.62 32.32 1.02
C TYR A 415 -29.62 33.39 0.54
N VAL A 416 -29.62 34.56 1.19
CA VAL A 416 -30.55 35.66 0.89
C VAL A 416 -29.86 37.01 0.67
N GLY A 417 -28.54 37.07 0.76
CA GLY A 417 -27.76 38.29 0.52
C GLY A 417 -26.79 38.63 1.65
N HIS A 418 -26.11 39.75 1.50
CA HIS A 418 -25.21 40.36 2.49
C HIS A 418 -25.65 41.78 2.86
N PHE A 419 -25.11 42.29 3.95
CA PHE A 419 -25.31 43.67 4.41
C PHE A 419 -24.15 44.12 5.30
N ILE A 420 -23.96 45.43 5.42
CA ILE A 420 -22.91 46.03 6.26
C ILE A 420 -23.49 46.40 7.61
N VAL A 421 -22.83 45.93 8.68
CA VAL A 421 -23.18 46.27 10.06
C VAL A 421 -22.07 47.03 10.75
N ALA A 422 -22.43 47.86 11.73
CA ALA A 422 -21.51 48.57 12.58
C ALA A 422 -21.36 47.83 13.93
N TYR A 423 -20.13 47.65 14.40
CA TYR A 423 -19.82 46.87 15.60
C TYR A 423 -20.59 47.32 16.85
N ARG A 424 -20.81 48.63 16.96
CA ARG A 424 -21.45 49.27 18.13
C ARG A 424 -22.97 49.33 18.04
N GLN A 425 -23.56 48.95 16.91
CA GLN A 425 -25.01 48.87 16.76
C GLN A 425 -25.53 47.51 17.21
N SER A 426 -26.84 47.41 17.45
CA SER A 426 -27.50 46.16 17.86
C SER A 426 -28.18 45.46 16.68
N MET A 427 -28.35 44.14 16.76
CA MET A 427 -29.05 43.37 15.71
C MET A 427 -30.47 43.89 15.41
N SER A 428 -31.14 44.47 16.40
CA SER A 428 -32.46 45.08 16.23
C SER A 428 -32.46 46.23 15.20
N ALA A 429 -31.34 46.94 15.03
CA ALA A 429 -31.22 48.01 14.05
C ALA A 429 -31.24 47.49 12.59
N TYR A 430 -30.82 46.24 12.40
CA TYR A 430 -30.69 45.60 11.08
C TYR A 430 -31.85 44.66 10.74
N THR A 431 -32.84 44.50 11.64
CA THR A 431 -33.94 43.55 11.44
C THR A 431 -34.78 43.89 10.20
N ASN A 432 -35.05 45.16 9.94
CA ASN A 432 -35.81 45.58 8.75
C ASN A 432 -35.03 45.36 7.45
N GLU A 433 -33.70 45.48 7.47
CA GLU A 433 -32.84 45.17 6.33
C GLU A 433 -32.85 43.67 6.03
N CYS A 434 -32.71 42.83 7.07
CA CYS A 434 -32.85 41.38 6.96
C CYS A 434 -34.21 40.98 6.38
N LEU A 435 -35.31 41.59 6.85
CA LEU A 435 -36.66 41.31 6.33
C LEU A 435 -36.78 41.61 4.84
N LYS A 436 -36.17 42.71 4.36
CA LYS A 436 -36.14 43.05 2.93
C LYS A 436 -35.35 42.04 2.11
N LEU A 437 -34.18 41.61 2.58
CA LEU A 437 -33.37 40.58 1.94
C LEU A 437 -34.11 39.24 1.84
N ILE A 438 -34.81 38.85 2.92
CA ILE A 438 -35.57 37.60 2.95
C ILE A 438 -36.83 37.69 2.05
N GLY A 439 -37.43 38.88 1.95
CA GLY A 439 -38.70 39.12 1.27
C GLY A 439 -39.93 39.01 2.18
N LEU A 440 -39.78 39.34 3.47
CA LEU A 440 -40.84 39.25 4.48
C LEU A 440 -41.42 40.63 4.85
N PRO A 441 -42.70 40.71 5.30
CA PRO A 441 -43.32 41.97 5.73
C PRO A 441 -42.61 42.61 6.93
N GLU A 442 -42.58 43.95 6.97
CA GLU A 442 -42.10 44.69 8.15
C GLU A 442 -42.84 44.29 9.43
N GLY A 443 -42.10 44.19 10.54
CA GLY A 443 -42.64 43.77 11.83
C GLY A 443 -42.75 42.26 12.03
N THR A 444 -42.40 41.43 11.03
CA THR A 444 -42.29 39.98 11.21
C THR A 444 -41.19 39.66 12.24
N PRO A 445 -41.48 38.91 13.31
CA PRO A 445 -40.50 38.65 14.36
C PRO A 445 -39.47 37.61 13.89
N LEU A 446 -38.19 38.00 13.86
CA LEU A 446 -37.07 37.15 13.47
C LEU A 446 -36.27 36.69 14.68
N ARG A 447 -35.77 35.46 14.57
CA ARG A 447 -34.76 34.88 15.46
C ARG A 447 -33.47 34.71 14.67
N PHE A 448 -32.34 35.06 15.27
CA PHE A 448 -31.03 34.99 14.63
C PHE A 448 -30.10 34.01 15.34
N TYR A 449 -29.41 33.21 14.55
CA TYR A 449 -28.30 32.38 14.99
C TYR A 449 -27.03 32.92 14.37
N GLU A 450 -26.01 33.10 15.20
CA GLU A 450 -24.65 33.24 14.73
C GLU A 450 -24.08 31.85 14.46
N VAL A 451 -23.49 31.69 13.30
CA VAL A 451 -22.73 30.50 12.97
C VAL A 451 -21.27 30.79 13.29
N SER A 452 -20.87 30.52 14.53
CA SER A 452 -19.51 30.77 15.02
C SER A 452 -18.54 29.64 14.60
N ASN A 453 -17.34 30.00 14.15
CA ASN A 453 -16.00 29.35 14.13
C ASN A 453 -15.77 27.83 14.00
N ALA A 454 -16.81 27.03 13.87
CA ALA A 454 -16.73 25.65 13.39
C ALA A 454 -18.15 25.32 12.96
N GLU A 455 -18.49 25.58 11.69
CA GLU A 455 -19.77 25.19 11.10
C GLU A 455 -20.08 23.71 11.21
N VAL A 456 -19.10 22.95 11.63
CA VAL A 456 -19.06 21.53 11.45
C VAL A 456 -19.26 20.81 12.77
N ALA A 457 -20.01 21.42 13.69
CA ALA A 457 -20.59 20.73 14.82
C ALA A 457 -21.85 21.46 15.36
N PRO A 458 -22.96 20.74 15.63
CA PRO A 458 -24.22 21.23 16.21
C PRO A 458 -24.11 22.19 17.41
N ASP A 459 -23.09 22.02 18.24
CA ASP A 459 -22.83 22.79 19.45
C ASP A 459 -22.32 24.22 19.17
N ARG A 460 -22.02 24.54 17.90
CA ARG A 460 -21.36 25.80 17.51
C ARG A 460 -22.28 26.79 16.76
N ILE A 461 -23.54 26.42 16.54
CA ILE A 461 -24.63 27.33 16.13
C ILE A 461 -25.21 27.97 17.39
N ARG A 462 -24.97 29.27 17.55
CA ARG A 462 -25.32 30.03 18.77
C ARG A 462 -26.50 30.94 18.52
N LEU A 463 -27.50 30.86 19.39
CA LEU A 463 -28.63 31.78 19.37
C LEU A 463 -28.18 33.16 19.86
N ILE A 464 -28.54 34.22 19.12
CA ILE A 464 -28.37 35.59 19.62
C ILE A 464 -29.54 35.89 20.57
N GLU A 465 -29.28 35.77 21.88
CA GLU A 465 -30.33 35.88 22.90
C GLU A 465 -30.95 37.29 23.02
N SER A 466 -30.14 38.33 22.81
CA SER A 466 -30.55 39.72 23.03
C SER A 466 -30.22 40.60 21.82
N LEU A 467 -31.22 40.84 20.98
CA LEU A 467 -31.09 41.69 19.79
C LEU A 467 -30.83 43.17 20.08
N GLY A 468 -31.04 43.63 21.33
CA GLY A 468 -30.84 45.02 21.75
C GLY A 468 -29.43 45.36 22.23
N LYS A 469 -28.53 44.38 22.35
CA LYS A 469 -27.13 44.62 22.73
C LYS A 469 -26.28 44.96 21.50
N PRO A 470 -25.24 45.80 21.63
CA PRO A 470 -24.25 45.99 20.56
C PRO A 470 -23.62 44.66 20.13
N LEU A 471 -23.33 44.48 18.84
CA LEU A 471 -22.75 43.24 18.30
C LEU A 471 -21.42 42.90 18.98
N CYS A 472 -20.59 43.90 19.25
CA CYS A 472 -19.29 43.73 19.90
C CYS A 472 -19.35 43.55 21.43
N ALA A 473 -20.54 43.60 22.05
CA ALA A 473 -20.67 43.53 23.50
C ALA A 473 -20.93 42.09 23.98
N ASP A 474 -20.33 41.70 25.11
CA ASP A 474 -20.61 40.44 25.83
C ASP A 474 -20.62 39.17 24.97
N ASN A 475 -19.79 39.10 23.91
CA ASN A 475 -19.80 38.02 22.91
C ASN A 475 -21.20 37.79 22.28
N THR A 476 -21.98 38.86 22.09
CA THR A 476 -23.28 38.82 21.38
C THR A 476 -23.11 38.25 19.97
N VAL A 477 -22.03 38.66 19.31
CA VAL A 477 -21.42 37.96 18.17
C VAL A 477 -19.99 37.61 18.60
N VAL A 478 -19.61 36.34 18.45
CA VAL A 478 -18.30 35.83 18.85
C VAL A 478 -17.22 36.37 17.92
N GLU A 479 -17.50 36.40 16.62
CA GLU A 479 -16.55 36.86 15.63
C GLU A 479 -16.98 38.18 15.00
N VAL A 480 -16.27 39.25 15.38
CA VAL A 480 -16.50 40.60 14.89
C VAL A 480 -15.45 40.90 13.80
N SER A 481 -15.62 40.26 12.65
CA SER A 481 -14.77 40.44 11.46
C SER A 481 -15.62 40.30 10.20
N ASP A 482 -15.04 40.71 9.06
CA ASP A 482 -15.66 40.51 7.75
C ASP A 482 -15.94 39.02 7.46
N GLY A 483 -17.04 38.78 6.74
CA GLY A 483 -17.44 37.44 6.33
C GLY A 483 -18.29 36.67 7.34
N GLY A 484 -18.76 37.31 8.41
CA GLY A 484 -19.65 36.71 9.41
C GLY A 484 -20.94 36.16 8.79
N LEU A 485 -21.44 35.02 9.31
CA LEU A 485 -22.70 34.40 8.87
C LEU A 485 -23.78 34.48 9.93
N LEU A 486 -24.95 34.96 9.52
CA LEU A 486 -26.17 34.84 10.28
C LEU A 486 -27.16 33.89 9.61
N ILE A 487 -27.87 33.15 10.44
CA ILE A 487 -29.06 32.40 10.03
C ILE A 487 -30.27 33.03 10.69
N ALA A 488 -31.20 33.50 9.88
CA ALA A 488 -32.50 33.97 10.34
C ALA A 488 -33.57 32.91 10.16
N GLU A 489 -34.51 32.86 11.10
CA GLU A 489 -35.78 32.14 10.97
C GLU A 489 -36.91 32.97 11.59
N ARG A 490 -38.15 32.60 11.31
CA ARG A 490 -39.33 33.22 11.91
C ARG A 490 -39.53 32.77 13.36
N GLN A 491 -39.48 33.71 14.29
CA GLN A 491 -39.68 33.43 15.71
C GLN A 491 -41.12 32.98 16.04
N ASP A 492 -42.11 33.40 15.24
CA ASP A 492 -43.51 33.00 15.41
C ASP A 492 -43.82 31.60 14.84
N ARG A 493 -42.85 30.97 14.15
CA ARG A 493 -43.00 29.69 13.46
C ARG A 493 -42.05 28.60 13.95
N THR A 494 -40.94 28.99 14.58
CA THR A 494 -39.97 28.09 15.20
C THR A 494 -40.57 27.25 16.33
N ASN A 495 -40.17 25.98 16.44
CA ASN A 495 -40.53 25.08 17.53
C ASN A 495 -39.47 23.99 17.73
N ASP A 496 -39.62 23.17 18.79
CA ASP A 496 -38.64 22.14 19.17
C ASP A 496 -38.42 21.05 18.10
N THR A 497 -39.35 20.90 17.15
CA THR A 497 -39.27 19.89 16.08
C THR A 497 -38.97 20.48 14.69
N ASN A 498 -38.96 21.82 14.57
CA ASN A 498 -38.74 22.50 13.31
C ASN A 498 -38.11 23.88 13.56
N ASN A 499 -36.79 23.94 13.43
CA ASN A 499 -35.99 25.15 13.56
C ASN A 499 -34.65 24.96 12.82
N ALA A 500 -33.99 26.07 12.53
CA ALA A 500 -32.74 26.13 11.77
C ALA A 500 -31.62 25.30 12.41
N LYS A 501 -31.51 25.36 13.74
CA LYS A 501 -30.50 24.60 14.49
C LYS A 501 -30.72 23.10 14.33
N LEU A 502 -31.93 22.60 14.55
CA LEU A 502 -32.26 21.18 14.39
C LEU A 502 -32.04 20.70 12.94
N HIS A 503 -32.35 21.54 11.95
CA HIS A 503 -32.11 21.23 10.55
C HIS A 503 -30.61 21.01 10.28
N LEU A 504 -29.76 21.95 10.69
CA LEU A 504 -28.31 21.83 10.55
C LEU A 504 -27.74 20.68 11.39
N ASP A 505 -28.24 20.47 12.61
CA ASP A 505 -27.86 19.33 13.43
C ASP A 505 -28.17 18.01 12.72
N THR A 506 -29.30 17.93 12.03
CA THR A 506 -29.69 16.76 11.24
C THR A 506 -28.77 16.58 10.04
N LEU A 507 -28.48 17.65 9.29
CA LEU A 507 -27.56 17.60 8.15
C LEU A 507 -26.16 17.13 8.57
N TYR A 508 -25.61 17.68 9.66
CA TYR A 508 -24.30 17.28 10.18
C TYR A 508 -24.26 15.82 10.63
N ASN A 509 -25.32 15.35 11.29
CA ASN A 509 -25.37 13.98 11.77
C ASN A 509 -25.72 12.98 10.66
N THR A 510 -26.14 13.41 9.48
CA THR A 510 -26.55 12.51 8.40
C THR A 510 -25.35 12.24 7.51
N ILE A 511 -24.89 11.00 7.48
CA ILE A 511 -23.72 10.59 6.70
C ILE A 511 -24.06 9.46 5.74
N ASP A 512 -23.39 9.44 4.60
CA ASP A 512 -23.44 8.30 3.69
C ASP A 512 -22.36 7.28 4.06
N ILE A 513 -22.72 6.01 4.00
CA ILE A 513 -21.81 4.89 4.24
C ILE A 513 -21.78 3.90 3.09
N GLU A 514 -20.67 3.18 3.03
CA GLU A 514 -20.50 1.92 2.32
C GLU A 514 -20.08 0.85 3.34
N ALA A 515 -20.94 -0.12 3.64
CA ALA A 515 -20.61 -1.23 4.51
C ALA A 515 -20.18 -2.47 3.73
N ILE A 516 -18.97 -2.97 4.00
CA ILE A 516 -18.33 -4.07 3.27
C ILE A 516 -18.09 -5.26 4.20
N ALA A 517 -18.37 -6.46 3.71
CA ALA A 517 -18.08 -7.70 4.42
C ALA A 517 -16.58 -8.02 4.40
N ASN A 518 -16.01 -8.31 5.56
CA ASN A 518 -14.66 -8.84 5.75
C ASN A 518 -14.75 -10.35 6.01
N ASN A 519 -14.40 -11.15 4.99
CA ASN A 519 -14.53 -12.60 5.02
C ASN A 519 -13.27 -13.33 5.50
N ASP A 520 -12.13 -12.64 5.64
CA ASP A 520 -10.83 -13.30 5.85
C ASP A 520 -10.63 -13.91 7.24
N SER A 521 -11.36 -13.43 8.25
CA SER A 521 -10.98 -13.72 9.65
C SER A 521 -11.75 -14.86 10.31
N PHE A 522 -13.00 -15.14 9.91
CA PHE A 522 -13.92 -15.98 10.71
C PHE A 522 -14.72 -17.01 9.94
N VAL A 523 -14.77 -16.93 8.60
CA VAL A 523 -15.58 -17.80 7.76
C VAL A 523 -14.68 -18.68 6.89
N SER A 524 -15.18 -19.83 6.43
CA SER A 524 -14.44 -20.68 5.51
C SER A 524 -14.22 -19.95 4.17
N SER A 525 -13.21 -20.38 3.41
CA SER A 525 -12.82 -19.87 2.08
C SER A 525 -13.92 -19.97 1.00
N HIS A 526 -15.15 -20.35 1.36
CA HIS A 526 -16.30 -20.49 0.48
C HIS A 526 -17.48 -19.56 0.86
N ALA A 527 -17.26 -18.54 1.70
CA ALA A 527 -18.29 -17.57 2.04
C ALA A 527 -18.67 -16.72 0.82
N GLU A 528 -19.96 -16.69 0.47
CA GLU A 528 -20.49 -15.74 -0.50
C GLU A 528 -20.20 -14.30 -0.03
N ILE A 529 -19.68 -13.47 -0.94
CA ILE A 529 -19.40 -12.06 -0.65
C ILE A 529 -20.73 -11.31 -0.80
N ASP A 530 -21.29 -10.86 0.33
CA ASP A 530 -22.45 -9.95 0.29
C ASP A 530 -22.03 -8.67 -0.46
N PRO A 531 -22.87 -8.14 -1.37
CA PRO A 531 -22.57 -6.90 -2.06
C PRO A 531 -22.43 -5.73 -1.07
N PRO A 532 -21.64 -4.68 -1.39
CA PRO A 532 -21.53 -3.51 -0.53
C PRO A 532 -22.90 -2.88 -0.26
N ILE A 533 -23.19 -2.63 1.01
CA ILE A 533 -24.42 -1.97 1.44
C ILE A 533 -24.15 -0.47 1.39
N THR A 534 -24.92 0.25 0.58
CA THR A 534 -24.83 1.71 0.53
C THR A 534 -26.08 2.33 1.13
N GLY A 535 -25.92 3.41 1.87
CA GLY A 535 -27.05 4.13 2.43
C GLY A 535 -26.66 5.20 3.42
N THR A 536 -27.68 5.84 3.98
CA THR A 536 -27.54 7.03 4.81
C THR A 536 -27.89 6.70 6.26
N ILE A 537 -26.98 7.02 7.18
CA ILE A 537 -27.12 6.73 8.62
C ILE A 537 -26.81 7.94 9.48
N GLY A 538 -27.09 7.85 10.78
CA GLY A 538 -26.72 8.88 11.75
C GLY A 538 -25.31 8.68 12.30
N LEU A 539 -24.50 9.72 12.28
CA LEU A 539 -23.16 9.81 12.89
C LEU A 539 -23.21 9.56 14.42
N ASN A 540 -24.34 9.90 15.05
CA ASN A 540 -24.60 9.67 16.46
C ASN A 540 -25.27 8.32 16.76
N TRP A 541 -25.53 7.47 15.76
CA TRP A 541 -26.13 6.16 15.97
C TRP A 541 -25.29 5.33 16.93
N THR A 542 -25.98 4.56 17.77
CA THR A 542 -25.36 3.50 18.57
C THR A 542 -24.92 2.36 17.66
N MET A 543 -23.93 1.57 18.10
CA MET A 543 -23.56 0.36 17.34
C MET A 543 -24.73 -0.59 17.15
N ARG A 544 -25.69 -0.64 18.09
CA ARG A 544 -26.94 -1.42 17.93
C ARG A 544 -27.73 -0.98 16.70
N GLN A 545 -27.98 0.32 16.55
CA GLN A 545 -28.71 0.83 15.38
C GLN A 545 -27.96 0.54 14.07
N LEU A 546 -26.63 0.63 14.08
CA LEU A 546 -25.81 0.29 12.91
C LEU A 546 -25.89 -1.20 12.55
N VAL A 547 -25.75 -2.12 13.52
CA VAL A 547 -25.85 -3.57 13.23
C VAL A 547 -27.27 -4.00 12.90
N ASP A 548 -28.30 -3.37 13.47
CA ASP A 548 -29.70 -3.60 13.11
C ASP A 548 -29.97 -3.19 11.65
N TYR A 549 -29.40 -2.05 11.23
CA TYR A 549 -29.44 -1.60 9.84
C TYR A 549 -28.74 -2.58 8.91
N ILE A 550 -27.47 -2.91 9.18
CA ILE A 550 -26.69 -3.86 8.36
C ILE A 550 -27.40 -5.22 8.30
N GLY A 551 -27.84 -5.76 9.44
CA GLY A 551 -28.52 -7.05 9.54
C GLY A 551 -29.84 -7.11 8.79
N LYS A 552 -30.59 -6.00 8.75
CA LYS A 552 -31.78 -5.88 7.90
C LYS A 552 -31.43 -5.96 6.42
N GLU A 553 -30.41 -5.23 5.97
CA GLU A 553 -30.01 -5.18 4.55
C GLU A 553 -29.47 -6.53 4.03
N ILE A 554 -28.79 -7.31 4.87
CA ILE A 554 -28.26 -8.64 4.50
C ILE A 554 -29.12 -9.81 4.97
N ASN A 555 -30.30 -9.54 5.54
CA ASN A 555 -31.20 -10.53 6.15
C ASN A 555 -30.48 -11.51 7.11
N TYR A 556 -29.76 -10.95 8.09
CA TYR A 556 -28.95 -11.71 9.05
C TYR A 556 -29.19 -11.21 10.49
N ASP A 557 -28.98 -12.10 11.46
CA ASP A 557 -29.15 -11.77 12.89
C ASP A 557 -28.16 -10.68 13.33
N PRO A 558 -28.62 -9.49 13.76
CA PRO A 558 -27.75 -8.40 14.20
C PRO A 558 -26.82 -8.79 15.35
N ALA A 559 -27.22 -9.73 16.21
CA ALA A 559 -26.39 -10.21 17.32
C ALA A 559 -25.15 -11.00 16.85
N LYS A 560 -25.10 -11.37 15.56
CA LYS A 560 -24.02 -12.14 14.92
C LYS A 560 -23.21 -11.30 13.93
N ILE A 561 -23.30 -9.98 13.99
CA ILE A 561 -22.54 -9.06 13.13
C ILE A 561 -21.41 -8.44 13.93
N LEU A 562 -20.16 -8.73 13.52
CA LEU A 562 -18.96 -8.19 14.14
C LEU A 562 -18.50 -6.95 13.37
N LEU A 563 -18.33 -5.82 14.04
CA LEU A 563 -17.84 -4.58 13.42
C LEU A 563 -16.32 -4.44 13.57
N TRP A 564 -15.69 -3.83 12.57
CA TRP A 564 -14.26 -3.55 12.55
C TRP A 564 -13.96 -2.06 12.51
N ARG A 565 -12.89 -1.66 13.21
CA ARG A 565 -12.21 -0.40 12.94
C ARG A 565 -11.44 -0.50 11.63
N VAL A 566 -11.42 0.61 10.91
CA VAL A 566 -10.75 0.75 9.63
C VAL A 566 -9.57 1.71 9.80
N SER A 567 -8.43 1.36 9.21
CA SER A 567 -7.27 2.25 9.14
C SER A 567 -7.58 3.46 8.26
N PRO A 568 -7.35 4.70 8.74
CA PRO A 568 -7.62 5.90 7.94
C PRO A 568 -6.66 6.08 6.76
N PHE A 569 -5.55 5.34 6.70
CA PHE A 569 -4.51 5.49 5.67
C PHE A 569 -4.67 4.56 4.46
N ASN A 570 -5.25 3.37 4.67
CA ASN A 570 -5.28 2.32 3.64
C ASN A 570 -6.59 1.52 3.62
N ASP A 571 -7.61 1.98 4.36
CA ASP A 571 -8.94 1.38 4.43
C ASP A 571 -8.98 -0.11 4.83
N ARG A 572 -7.90 -0.64 5.45
CA ARG A 572 -7.86 -2.02 5.91
C ARG A 572 -8.53 -2.17 7.26
N ALA A 573 -9.24 -3.29 7.44
CA ALA A 573 -9.74 -3.71 8.75
C ALA A 573 -8.57 -3.95 9.71
N THR A 574 -8.65 -3.40 10.92
CA THR A 574 -7.57 -3.46 11.92
C THR A 574 -8.00 -4.25 13.14
N GLN A 575 -8.88 -3.69 13.96
CA GLN A 575 -9.34 -4.28 15.21
C GLN A 575 -10.87 -4.41 15.19
N PHE A 576 -11.38 -5.59 15.50
CA PHE A 576 -12.81 -5.80 15.71
C PHE A 576 -13.26 -5.23 17.06
N LEU A 577 -14.50 -4.76 17.13
CA LEU A 577 -15.08 -4.23 18.36
C LEU A 577 -15.50 -5.34 19.32
N THR A 578 -15.21 -5.17 20.60
CA THR A 578 -15.74 -6.02 21.67
C THR A 578 -17.17 -5.62 22.03
N ASP A 579 -17.92 -6.51 22.69
CA ASP A 579 -19.28 -6.22 23.18
C ASP A 579 -19.31 -5.00 24.11
N ALA A 580 -18.30 -4.86 24.98
CA ALA A 580 -18.14 -3.68 25.84
C ALA A 580 -17.96 -2.39 25.04
N GLN A 581 -17.13 -2.41 23.98
CA GLN A 581 -16.95 -1.26 23.10
C GLN A 581 -18.22 -0.91 22.33
N CYS A 582 -18.97 -1.91 21.84
CA CYS A 582 -20.23 -1.70 21.14
C CYS A 582 -21.30 -0.98 21.98
N LYS A 583 -21.26 -1.11 23.31
CA LYS A 583 -22.19 -0.43 24.22
C LYS A 583 -21.90 1.05 24.43
N VAL A 584 -20.66 1.48 24.24
CA VAL A 584 -20.21 2.86 24.51
C VAL A 584 -20.01 3.65 23.24
N LEU A 585 -19.50 3.01 22.18
CA LEU A 585 -19.20 3.68 20.92
C LEU A 585 -20.46 4.06 20.14
N ARG A 586 -20.34 5.20 19.47
CA ARG A 586 -21.24 5.65 18.40
C ARG A 586 -20.49 5.62 17.07
N VAL A 587 -21.21 5.84 15.98
CA VAL A 587 -20.65 5.77 14.62
C VAL A 587 -19.46 6.72 14.43
N ASN A 588 -19.52 7.94 14.97
CA ASN A 588 -18.37 8.85 14.97
C ASN A 588 -17.09 8.23 15.56
N GLY A 589 -17.20 7.51 16.67
CA GLY A 589 -16.09 6.85 17.34
C GLY A 589 -15.64 5.57 16.65
N LEU A 590 -16.54 4.87 15.95
CA LEU A 590 -16.17 3.75 15.07
C LEU A 590 -15.31 4.21 13.89
N LEU A 591 -15.72 5.32 13.26
CA LEU A 591 -15.06 5.93 12.11
C LEU A 591 -13.82 6.76 12.49
N GLY A 592 -13.53 6.93 13.79
CA GLY A 592 -12.38 7.68 14.26
C GLY A 592 -12.47 9.19 13.98
N LEU A 593 -13.68 9.74 13.90
CA LEU A 593 -13.94 11.12 13.48
C LEU A 593 -13.71 12.12 14.62
N ALA A 594 -12.44 12.32 14.95
CA ALA A 594 -11.98 13.25 15.98
C ALA A 594 -10.62 13.86 15.60
N GLY A 595 -10.27 15.00 16.22
CA GLY A 595 -9.00 15.67 15.94
C GLY A 595 -8.87 16.08 14.47
N ALA A 596 -7.77 15.71 13.82
CA ALA A 596 -7.50 16.00 12.41
C ALA A 596 -8.45 15.27 11.43
N GLN A 597 -9.18 14.25 11.87
CA GLN A 597 -10.11 13.47 11.05
C GLN A 597 -11.57 13.86 11.31
N LEU A 598 -11.81 15.12 11.70
CA LEU A 598 -13.17 15.60 11.96
C LEU A 598 -14.08 15.38 10.74
N HIS A 599 -15.33 14.98 10.98
CA HIS A 599 -16.33 14.87 9.93
C HIS A 599 -16.55 16.26 9.30
N ASP A 600 -16.45 16.38 7.97
CA ASP A 600 -16.86 17.59 7.24
C ASP A 600 -18.07 17.29 6.33
N PRO A 601 -19.29 17.77 6.69
CA PRO A 601 -20.50 17.51 5.93
C PRO A 601 -20.45 18.18 4.54
N ARG A 602 -19.64 19.23 4.36
CA ARG A 602 -19.51 19.93 3.09
C ARG A 602 -18.84 19.06 2.03
N ARG A 603 -17.96 18.15 2.45
CA ARG A 603 -17.26 17.23 1.55
C ARG A 603 -18.15 16.12 1.01
N ASN A 604 -19.32 15.87 1.61
CA ASN A 604 -20.22 14.77 1.25
C ASN A 604 -19.47 13.41 1.12
N LYS A 605 -18.52 13.17 2.04
CA LYS A 605 -17.68 11.96 2.04
C LYS A 605 -18.53 10.73 2.33
N ARG A 606 -18.37 9.68 1.53
CA ARG A 606 -18.88 8.34 1.84
C ARG A 606 -17.92 7.63 2.79
N TYR A 607 -18.41 7.24 3.96
CA TYR A 607 -17.61 6.58 4.99
C TYR A 607 -17.65 5.06 4.84
N ARG A 608 -16.52 4.40 5.02
CA ARG A 608 -16.45 2.94 4.96
C ARG A 608 -16.70 2.32 6.34
N VAL A 609 -17.61 1.36 6.39
CA VAL A 609 -17.85 0.50 7.55
C VAL A 609 -17.47 -0.93 7.16
N VAL A 610 -16.78 -1.64 8.03
CA VAL A 610 -16.40 -3.03 7.76
C VAL A 610 -17.02 -3.94 8.80
N TYR A 611 -17.63 -5.03 8.35
CA TYR A 611 -18.30 -6.00 9.23
C TYR A 611 -17.99 -7.45 8.84
N THR A 612 -18.20 -8.41 9.74
CA THR A 612 -18.11 -9.85 9.45
C THR A 612 -19.34 -10.57 9.98
N LYS A 613 -19.88 -11.51 9.17
CA LYS A 613 -20.92 -12.45 9.59
C LYS A 613 -20.30 -13.53 10.45
N MET A 614 -20.71 -13.59 11.71
CA MET A 614 -20.25 -14.57 12.67
C MET A 614 -21.22 -15.74 12.74
N PRO A 615 -20.76 -17.00 12.88
CA PRO A 615 -21.66 -18.13 13.08
C PRO A 615 -22.31 -18.12 14.48
N ILE A 616 -21.66 -17.47 15.44
CA ILE A 616 -22.10 -17.31 16.84
C ILE A 616 -22.42 -15.84 17.17
N PRO A 617 -23.23 -15.58 18.21
CA PRO A 617 -23.42 -14.23 18.73
C PRO A 617 -22.12 -13.59 19.22
N ILE A 618 -21.96 -12.27 19.02
CA ILE A 618 -20.75 -11.53 19.41
C ILE A 618 -20.50 -11.58 20.92
N ALA A 619 -21.56 -11.54 21.72
CA ALA A 619 -21.48 -11.68 23.18
C ALA A 619 -20.85 -13.00 23.63
N ASP A 620 -20.85 -14.02 22.77
CA ASP A 620 -20.30 -15.33 23.08
C ASP A 620 -18.78 -15.40 22.82
N MET A 621 -18.19 -14.44 22.10
CA MET A 621 -16.77 -14.42 21.76
C MET A 621 -15.85 -14.26 22.99
N GLU A 622 -16.36 -13.70 24.08
CA GLU A 622 -15.60 -13.62 25.34
C GLU A 622 -15.49 -14.98 26.02
N ARG A 623 -16.50 -15.85 25.89
CA ARG A 623 -16.49 -17.19 26.51
C ARG A 623 -16.02 -18.29 25.58
N LYS A 624 -16.20 -18.14 24.27
CA LYS A 624 -15.78 -19.10 23.24
C LYS A 624 -14.39 -18.79 22.69
N ARG A 625 -13.70 -19.81 22.19
CA ARG A 625 -12.40 -19.68 21.53
C ARG A 625 -12.57 -20.01 20.05
N GLN A 626 -12.15 -19.11 19.17
CA GLN A 626 -12.01 -19.44 17.76
C GLN A 626 -10.82 -20.39 17.56
N MET A 627 -11.04 -21.51 16.88
CA MET A 627 -10.00 -22.47 16.54
C MET A 627 -10.17 -22.96 15.11
N LYS A 628 -9.07 -22.98 14.33
CA LYS A 628 -9.02 -23.69 13.04
C LYS A 628 -8.56 -25.13 13.29
N ILE A 629 -9.28 -26.09 12.72
CA ILE A 629 -8.96 -27.52 12.82
C ILE A 629 -9.08 -28.19 11.45
N GLN A 630 -8.35 -29.29 11.26
CA GLN A 630 -8.50 -30.16 10.10
C GLN A 630 -9.60 -31.18 10.35
N MET A 631 -10.29 -31.60 9.30
CA MET A 631 -11.10 -32.80 9.27
C MET A 631 -10.54 -33.74 8.20
N MET A 632 -10.33 -34.99 8.58
CA MET A 632 -9.90 -36.05 7.65
C MET A 632 -11.06 -36.99 7.38
N ASP A 633 -11.42 -37.14 6.09
CA ASP A 633 -12.45 -38.09 5.66
C ASP A 633 -11.92 -39.52 5.53
N GLU A 634 -12.78 -40.45 5.12
CA GLU A 634 -12.43 -41.88 4.95
C GLU A 634 -11.28 -42.09 3.93
N LYS A 635 -11.20 -41.23 2.90
CA LYS A 635 -10.19 -41.27 1.83
C LYS A 635 -8.93 -40.48 2.18
N MET A 636 -8.78 -40.05 3.44
CA MET A 636 -7.69 -39.20 3.91
C MET A 636 -7.64 -37.81 3.25
N ALA A 637 -8.73 -37.34 2.65
CA ALA A 637 -8.80 -35.95 2.20
C ALA A 637 -8.94 -35.02 3.41
N ILE A 638 -8.17 -33.94 3.39
CA ILE A 638 -8.15 -32.94 4.47
C ILE A 638 -8.98 -31.73 4.07
N THR A 639 -9.89 -31.34 4.95
CA THR A 639 -10.60 -30.05 4.88
C THR A 639 -10.34 -29.27 6.15
N GLU A 640 -10.46 -27.94 6.10
CA GLU A 640 -10.27 -27.08 7.27
C GLU A 640 -11.58 -26.38 7.63
N ILE A 641 -11.87 -26.32 8.92
CA ILE A 641 -13.04 -25.60 9.45
C ILE A 641 -12.63 -24.73 10.64
N THR A 642 -13.44 -23.70 10.87
CA THR A 642 -13.34 -22.84 12.06
C THR A 642 -14.45 -23.22 13.03
N ILE A 643 -14.09 -23.54 14.28
CA ILE A 643 -15.02 -23.89 15.35
C ILE A 643 -14.91 -22.91 16.53
N PHE A 644 -15.95 -22.89 17.38
CA PHE A 644 -16.05 -21.98 18.52
C PHE A 644 -16.42 -22.70 19.85
N PRO A 645 -15.57 -23.62 20.33
CA PRO A 645 -15.77 -24.28 21.62
C PRO A 645 -15.71 -23.30 22.80
N GLU A 646 -16.33 -23.65 23.92
CA GLU A 646 -16.22 -22.90 25.18
C GLU A 646 -14.77 -22.94 25.72
N LYS A 647 -14.23 -21.82 26.20
CA LYS A 647 -12.86 -21.74 26.73
C LYS A 647 -12.65 -22.68 27.93
N THR A 648 -13.68 -22.85 28.76
CA THR A 648 -13.68 -23.76 29.92
C THR A 648 -14.03 -25.20 29.55
N GLY A 649 -14.31 -25.47 28.28
CA GLY A 649 -14.67 -26.79 27.78
C GLY A 649 -13.47 -27.74 27.66
N THR A 650 -13.74 -28.92 27.12
CA THR A 650 -12.74 -29.95 26.85
C THR A 650 -12.74 -30.36 25.37
N VAL A 651 -11.88 -31.31 25.02
CA VAL A 651 -11.84 -31.91 23.67
C VAL A 651 -13.21 -32.46 23.25
N ARG A 652 -14.09 -32.87 24.18
CA ARG A 652 -15.47 -33.27 23.85
C ARG A 652 -16.25 -32.15 23.15
N ASP A 653 -16.10 -30.92 23.62
CA ASP A 653 -16.78 -29.76 23.03
C ASP A 653 -16.21 -29.44 21.64
N ILE A 654 -14.90 -29.61 21.43
CA ILE A 654 -14.27 -29.50 20.10
C ILE A 654 -14.85 -30.54 19.14
N LEU A 655 -14.96 -31.79 19.58
CA LEU A 655 -15.48 -32.88 18.77
C LEU A 655 -16.96 -32.69 18.44
N GLU A 656 -17.77 -32.18 19.37
CA GLU A 656 -19.19 -31.89 19.14
C GLU A 656 -19.39 -30.74 18.15
N GLU A 657 -18.59 -29.68 18.23
CA GLU A 657 -18.62 -28.59 17.24
C GLU A 657 -18.20 -29.10 15.85
N ALA A 658 -17.13 -29.89 15.76
CA ALA A 658 -16.66 -30.48 14.51
C ALA A 658 -17.67 -31.48 13.92
N ARG A 659 -18.37 -32.23 14.77
CA ARG A 659 -19.37 -33.25 14.37
C ARG A 659 -20.47 -32.68 13.49
N ARG A 660 -20.82 -31.39 13.63
CA ARG A 660 -21.85 -30.72 12.82
C ARG A 660 -21.48 -30.61 11.35
N GLU A 661 -20.20 -30.52 11.04
CA GLU A 661 -19.65 -30.37 9.68
C GLU A 661 -18.96 -31.66 9.17
N PHE A 662 -18.73 -32.64 10.05
CA PHE A 662 -18.00 -33.85 9.73
C PHE A 662 -18.82 -34.82 8.85
N LYS A 663 -18.22 -35.26 7.73
CA LYS A 663 -18.82 -36.25 6.83
C LYS A 663 -18.41 -37.67 7.24
N PHE A 664 -19.31 -38.36 7.94
CA PHE A 664 -19.09 -39.76 8.37
C PHE A 664 -19.12 -40.74 7.19
N ALA A 665 -18.30 -41.79 7.28
CA ALA A 665 -18.35 -42.90 6.34
C ALA A 665 -19.70 -43.65 6.47
N PRO A 666 -20.30 -44.17 5.37
CA PRO A 666 -21.57 -44.90 5.42
C PRO A 666 -21.60 -46.09 6.39
N ASN A 667 -20.45 -46.74 6.60
CA ASN A 667 -20.25 -47.85 7.54
C ASN A 667 -19.22 -47.51 8.63
N GLY A 668 -19.10 -46.23 8.96
CA GLY A 668 -18.18 -45.72 9.97
C GLY A 668 -18.59 -46.09 11.40
N THR A 669 -17.69 -45.82 12.36
CA THR A 669 -17.93 -46.07 13.79
C THR A 669 -18.79 -44.99 14.45
N GLY A 670 -18.96 -43.83 13.80
CA GLY A 670 -19.62 -42.65 14.33
C GLY A 670 -18.87 -41.97 15.48
N LYS A 671 -17.66 -42.43 15.82
CA LYS A 671 -16.84 -41.91 16.93
C LYS A 671 -15.67 -41.10 16.39
N LEU A 672 -15.56 -39.86 16.84
CA LEU A 672 -14.49 -38.95 16.45
C LEU A 672 -13.38 -38.93 17.51
N ARG A 673 -12.15 -38.63 17.07
CA ARG A 673 -11.02 -38.30 17.94
C ARG A 673 -10.30 -37.05 17.45
N LEU A 674 -9.61 -36.35 18.36
CA LEU A 674 -8.78 -35.21 18.04
C LEU A 674 -7.30 -35.60 18.09
N VAL A 675 -6.59 -35.36 17.00
CA VAL A 675 -5.19 -35.71 16.82
C VAL A 675 -4.34 -34.44 16.71
N TYR A 676 -3.20 -34.42 17.41
CA TYR A 676 -2.17 -33.41 17.24
C TYR A 676 -1.27 -33.77 16.06
N VAL A 677 -1.31 -32.97 14.99
CA VAL A 677 -0.56 -33.22 13.74
C VAL A 677 0.35 -32.05 13.41
N GLY A 678 1.49 -32.33 12.80
CA GLY A 678 2.32 -31.29 12.18
C GLY A 678 1.93 -31.03 10.72
N GLN A 679 2.19 -29.82 10.24
CA GLN A 679 1.80 -29.34 8.90
C GLN A 679 2.98 -28.92 8.03
N SER A 680 4.17 -28.72 8.60
CA SER A 680 5.35 -28.35 7.83
C SER A 680 6.07 -29.57 7.28
N SER A 681 6.80 -29.44 6.17
CA SER A 681 7.59 -30.55 5.58
C SER A 681 8.57 -31.20 6.56
N GLN A 682 8.95 -30.50 7.64
CA GLN A 682 9.84 -31.00 8.70
C GLN A 682 9.10 -31.61 9.90
N SER A 683 7.76 -31.50 9.95
CA SER A 683 6.94 -31.95 11.08
C SER A 683 5.67 -32.75 10.71
N MET A 684 5.42 -33.03 9.42
CA MET A 684 4.22 -33.72 8.88
C MET A 684 4.01 -35.15 9.41
N ARG A 685 3.58 -35.24 10.66
CA ARG A 685 3.41 -36.46 11.44
C ARG A 685 2.19 -36.34 12.37
N ALA A 686 1.56 -37.47 12.69
CA ALA A 686 0.64 -37.59 13.81
C ALA A 686 1.41 -37.86 15.12
N TYR A 687 1.34 -36.94 16.08
CA TYR A 687 2.15 -36.99 17.30
C TYR A 687 1.44 -37.69 18.45
N MET A 688 0.19 -37.29 18.72
CA MET A 688 -0.60 -37.83 19.82
C MET A 688 -2.10 -37.66 19.58
N ILE A 689 -2.89 -38.47 20.25
CA ILE A 689 -4.34 -38.31 20.35
C ILE A 689 -4.61 -37.56 21.66
N PHE A 690 -5.35 -36.45 21.58
CA PHE A 690 -5.77 -35.75 22.79
C PHE A 690 -6.80 -36.56 23.57
N LYS A 691 -6.71 -36.53 24.89
CA LYS A 691 -7.73 -37.15 25.73
C LYS A 691 -8.99 -36.29 25.73
N GLU A 692 -10.15 -36.91 25.86
CA GLU A 692 -11.43 -36.20 25.83
C GLU A 692 -11.57 -35.17 26.97
N GLU A 693 -10.92 -35.40 28.11
CA GLU A 693 -10.87 -34.52 29.27
C GLU A 693 -9.85 -33.38 29.16
N THR A 694 -8.98 -33.38 28.14
CA THR A 694 -8.02 -32.29 27.93
C THR A 694 -8.77 -30.98 27.69
N SER A 695 -8.35 -29.91 28.37
CA SER A 695 -9.02 -28.61 28.24
C SER A 695 -8.84 -27.99 26.85
N VAL A 696 -9.84 -27.25 26.38
CA VAL A 696 -9.78 -26.51 25.11
C VAL A 696 -8.57 -25.58 25.07
N MET A 697 -8.25 -24.92 26.18
CA MET A 697 -7.13 -23.99 26.22
C MET A 697 -5.76 -24.68 26.09
N GLU A 698 -5.61 -25.89 26.63
CA GLU A 698 -4.38 -26.67 26.44
C GLU A 698 -4.20 -27.09 24.98
N VAL A 699 -5.27 -27.53 24.32
CA VAL A 699 -5.25 -27.83 22.88
C VAL A 699 -4.86 -26.57 22.10
N PHE A 700 -5.54 -25.45 22.36
CA PHE A 700 -5.28 -24.17 21.69
C PHE A 700 -3.81 -23.74 21.84
N GLN A 701 -3.23 -23.87 23.04
CA GLN A 701 -1.84 -23.49 23.28
C GLN A 701 -0.86 -24.38 22.49
N LYS A 702 -1.16 -25.68 22.37
CA LYS A 702 -0.34 -26.61 21.56
C LYS A 702 -0.50 -26.35 20.06
N THR A 703 -1.65 -25.87 19.60
CA THR A 703 -1.93 -25.58 18.19
C THR A 703 -1.87 -24.07 17.86
N MET A 704 -1.18 -23.28 18.70
CA MET A 704 -1.16 -21.81 18.55
C MET A 704 -0.36 -21.34 17.33
N THR A 705 0.47 -22.21 16.74
CA THR A 705 1.23 -21.97 15.52
C THR A 705 0.71 -22.87 14.40
N PRO A 706 -0.39 -22.48 13.71
CA PRO A 706 -1.06 -23.33 12.71
C PRO A 706 -0.13 -23.76 11.57
N SER A 707 0.82 -22.90 11.18
CA SER A 707 1.81 -23.21 10.13
C SER A 707 2.73 -24.39 10.46
N MET A 708 2.83 -24.78 11.73
CA MET A 708 3.64 -25.90 12.17
C MET A 708 2.79 -27.04 12.72
N TYR A 709 1.76 -26.75 13.52
CA TYR A 709 0.94 -27.76 14.18
C TYR A 709 -0.54 -27.40 14.20
N MET A 710 -1.39 -28.42 14.07
CA MET A 710 -2.83 -28.26 14.06
C MET A 710 -3.54 -29.42 14.77
N GLY A 711 -4.75 -29.16 15.24
CA GLY A 711 -5.68 -30.22 15.65
C GLY A 711 -6.38 -30.79 14.43
N ARG A 712 -6.40 -32.11 14.29
CA ARG A 712 -7.13 -32.83 13.23
C ARG A 712 -8.17 -33.75 13.84
N VAL A 713 -9.42 -33.55 13.44
CA VAL A 713 -10.55 -34.42 13.77
C VAL A 713 -10.65 -35.51 12.72
N GLU A 714 -10.75 -36.75 13.18
CA GLU A 714 -10.90 -37.92 12.32
C GLU A 714 -11.83 -38.95 12.97
N GLU A 715 -12.53 -39.71 12.15
CA GLU A 715 -13.33 -40.84 12.62
C GLU A 715 -12.40 -41.99 13.05
N VAL A 716 -12.64 -42.56 14.23
CA VAL A 716 -11.85 -43.67 14.78
C VAL A 716 -12.17 -44.92 13.96
N PRO A 717 -11.18 -45.57 13.30
CA PRO A 717 -11.42 -46.80 12.58
C PRO A 717 -11.91 -47.94 13.49
N GLN A 718 -12.71 -48.86 12.94
CA GLN A 718 -13.35 -49.95 13.69
C GLN A 718 -12.32 -50.81 14.45
N ASP A 719 -11.16 -51.07 13.87
CA ASP A 719 -10.08 -51.85 14.48
C ASP A 719 -9.34 -51.08 15.60
N GLN A 720 -9.47 -49.74 15.65
CA GLN A 720 -8.76 -48.86 16.59
C GLN A 720 -9.61 -48.44 17.80
N LEU A 721 -10.89 -48.83 17.86
CA LEU A 721 -11.79 -48.49 18.98
C LEU A 721 -11.30 -48.97 20.34
N VAL A 722 -10.62 -50.12 20.35
CA VAL A 722 -10.02 -50.71 21.54
C VAL A 722 -8.61 -51.14 21.19
N VAL A 723 -7.63 -50.60 21.92
CA VAL A 723 -6.21 -50.96 21.81
C VAL A 723 -5.85 -51.72 23.08
N ARG A 724 -5.50 -53.00 22.94
CA ARG A 724 -5.14 -53.88 24.07
C ARG A 724 -3.69 -53.63 24.53
N SER A 725 -3.30 -54.19 25.67
CA SER A 725 -1.95 -54.03 26.23
C SER A 725 -0.82 -54.62 25.37
N ASN A 726 -1.13 -55.57 24.50
CA ASN A 726 -0.22 -56.14 23.50
C ASN A 726 -0.36 -55.49 22.11
N GLU A 727 -1.04 -54.35 22.01
CA GLU A 727 -1.28 -53.60 20.78
C GLU A 727 -0.82 -52.15 20.93
N TYR A 728 -0.48 -51.50 19.83
CA TYR A 728 -0.03 -50.10 19.82
C TYR A 728 -0.51 -49.38 18.55
N LEU A 729 -0.80 -48.08 18.67
CA LEU A 729 -1.09 -47.21 17.53
C LEU A 729 0.21 -46.55 17.07
N VAL A 730 0.83 -47.11 16.02
CA VAL A 730 2.02 -46.56 15.40
C VAL A 730 1.64 -45.35 14.53
N PRO A 731 2.28 -44.18 14.71
CA PRO A 731 2.21 -43.12 13.72
C PRO A 731 2.92 -43.52 12.44
N ILE A 732 2.30 -43.22 11.32
CA ILE A 732 2.83 -43.39 9.97
C ILE A 732 2.97 -42.02 9.32
N ALA A 733 4.12 -41.77 8.68
CA ALA A 733 4.40 -40.54 7.94
C ALA A 733 5.15 -40.86 6.64
N HIS A 734 4.96 -40.03 5.61
CA HIS A 734 5.63 -40.19 4.31
C HIS A 734 6.83 -39.26 4.23
N PHE A 735 7.91 -39.72 3.59
CA PHE A 735 9.10 -38.92 3.34
C PHE A 735 9.78 -39.34 2.04
N ASP A 736 10.60 -38.47 1.47
CA ASP A 736 11.29 -38.71 0.19
C ASP A 736 12.81 -38.65 0.39
N LYS A 737 13.45 -39.84 0.43
CA LYS A 737 14.88 -40.08 0.72
C LYS A 737 15.34 -39.64 2.12
N ASP A 738 15.02 -38.40 2.51
CA ASP A 738 15.40 -37.75 3.76
C ASP A 738 14.18 -37.63 4.69
N PRO A 739 14.23 -38.17 5.94
CA PRO A 739 13.18 -38.00 6.94
C PRO A 739 12.80 -36.54 7.26
N GLY A 740 13.64 -35.56 6.93
CA GLY A 740 13.31 -34.13 7.02
C GLY A 740 12.43 -33.61 5.88
N ARG A 741 12.22 -34.40 4.81
CA ARG A 741 11.41 -34.07 3.63
C ARG A 741 10.09 -34.83 3.67
N MET A 742 9.30 -34.60 4.71
CA MET A 742 8.00 -35.25 4.87
C MET A 742 6.92 -34.62 3.98
N PHE A 743 5.95 -35.44 3.59
CA PHE A 743 4.79 -35.04 2.79
C PHE A 743 3.60 -35.99 3.02
N GLY A 744 2.52 -35.83 2.25
CA GLY A 744 1.35 -36.71 2.32
C GLY A 744 0.54 -36.51 3.60
N VAL A 745 -0.41 -37.42 3.88
CA VAL A 745 -1.28 -37.31 5.07
C VAL A 745 -0.83 -38.35 6.10
N PRO A 746 -0.26 -37.96 7.25
CA PRO A 746 0.14 -38.92 8.27
C PRO A 746 -1.09 -39.53 8.96
N PHE A 747 -0.99 -40.77 9.42
CA PHE A 747 -2.11 -41.47 10.07
C PHE A 747 -1.62 -42.48 11.12
N PHE A 748 -2.52 -42.97 11.97
CA PHE A 748 -2.22 -44.05 12.90
C PHE A 748 -2.62 -45.41 12.31
N LEU A 749 -1.80 -46.42 12.56
CA LEU A 749 -2.11 -47.82 12.28
C LEU A 749 -1.95 -48.65 13.55
N LYS A 750 -2.93 -49.53 13.82
CA LYS A 750 -2.81 -50.49 14.93
C LYS A 750 -1.92 -51.66 14.53
N VAL A 751 -1.01 -52.03 15.42
CA VAL A 751 -0.16 -53.22 15.30
C VAL A 751 -0.21 -54.02 16.60
N SER A 752 -0.07 -55.34 16.50
CA SER A 752 0.02 -56.23 17.66
C SER A 752 1.45 -56.73 17.84
N ASN A 753 1.86 -56.99 19.09
CA ASN A 753 3.14 -57.65 19.35
C ASN A 753 3.14 -59.04 18.71
N ASP A 754 4.28 -59.43 18.12
CA ASP A 754 4.48 -60.70 17.40
C ASP A 754 3.66 -60.86 16.11
N GLU A 755 3.05 -59.77 15.61
CA GLU A 755 2.38 -59.75 14.30
C GLU A 755 3.38 -59.81 13.13
N LEU A 756 3.02 -60.48 12.03
CA LEU A 756 3.83 -60.51 10.81
C LEU A 756 3.88 -59.12 10.14
N LEU A 757 5.08 -58.66 9.78
CA LEU A 757 5.27 -57.40 9.08
C LEU A 757 4.61 -57.36 7.69
N SER A 758 4.45 -58.52 7.04
CA SER A 758 3.69 -58.64 5.80
C SER A 758 2.21 -58.26 5.96
N SER A 759 1.58 -58.66 7.07
CA SER A 759 0.20 -58.28 7.39
C SER A 759 0.09 -56.77 7.68
N VAL A 760 1.10 -56.18 8.34
CA VAL A 760 1.16 -54.72 8.54
C VAL A 760 1.27 -54.00 7.19
N ARG A 761 2.12 -54.51 6.28
CA ARG A 761 2.30 -53.96 4.93
C ARG A 761 1.00 -53.99 4.12
N GLU A 762 0.26 -55.09 4.16
CA GLU A 762 -1.05 -55.21 3.49
C GLU A 762 -2.06 -54.20 4.04
N ARG A 763 -2.13 -54.02 5.37
CA ARG A 763 -3.02 -53.00 5.97
C ARG A 763 -2.66 -51.57 5.58
N ILE A 764 -1.37 -51.24 5.50
CA ILE A 764 -0.93 -49.92 5.02
C ILE A 764 -1.39 -49.70 3.58
N GLN A 765 -1.23 -50.71 2.72
CA GLN A 765 -1.64 -50.63 1.31
C GLN A 765 -3.15 -50.40 1.17
N GLN A 766 -3.95 -51.21 1.88
CA GLN A 766 -5.40 -51.09 1.89
C GLN A 766 -5.84 -49.72 2.41
N ARG A 767 -5.16 -49.19 3.43
CA ARG A 767 -5.48 -47.89 4.02
C ARG A 767 -5.18 -46.74 3.06
N LEU A 768 -4.09 -46.84 2.29
CA LEU A 768 -3.67 -45.83 1.32
C LEU A 768 -4.38 -45.94 -0.04
N ASP A 769 -5.05 -47.06 -0.32
CA ASP A 769 -5.73 -47.36 -1.60
C ASP A 769 -4.78 -47.22 -2.82
N ILE A 770 -3.60 -47.84 -2.72
CA ILE A 770 -2.53 -47.75 -3.73
C ILE A 770 -2.38 -49.08 -4.51
N PRO A 771 -2.28 -49.04 -5.86
CA PRO A 771 -2.05 -50.23 -6.68
C PRO A 771 -0.70 -50.93 -6.38
N ASP A 772 -0.67 -52.26 -6.51
CA ASP A 772 0.50 -53.10 -6.18
C ASP A 772 1.80 -52.61 -6.84
N LYS A 773 1.77 -52.32 -8.14
CA LYS A 773 2.94 -51.86 -8.91
C LYS A 773 3.57 -50.57 -8.38
N GLU A 774 2.75 -49.70 -7.80
CA GLU A 774 3.23 -48.47 -7.19
C GLU A 774 3.78 -48.75 -5.80
N TYR A 775 3.07 -49.57 -5.03
CA TYR A 775 3.42 -49.90 -3.65
C TYR A 775 4.68 -50.78 -3.54
N GLU A 776 5.08 -51.48 -4.58
CA GLU A 776 6.38 -52.17 -4.67
C GLU A 776 7.59 -51.23 -4.50
N LYS A 777 7.43 -49.94 -4.82
CA LYS A 777 8.51 -48.94 -4.73
C LYS A 777 8.69 -48.40 -3.31
N TYR A 778 7.77 -48.67 -2.40
CA TYR A 778 7.77 -48.13 -1.05
C TYR A 778 8.79 -48.86 -0.19
N LYS A 779 9.62 -48.11 0.54
CA LYS A 779 10.48 -48.66 1.59
C LYS A 779 9.96 -48.23 2.95
N PHE A 780 10.10 -49.11 3.94
CA PHE A 780 9.56 -48.90 5.28
C PHE A 780 10.73 -48.69 6.24
N ALA A 781 10.69 -47.61 7.01
CA ALA A 781 11.77 -47.24 7.92
C ALA A 781 11.23 -47.03 9.33
N LEU A 782 11.91 -47.59 10.33
CA LEU A 782 11.71 -47.14 11.70
C LEU A 782 12.49 -45.84 11.90
N ILE A 783 11.79 -44.76 12.24
CA ILE A 783 12.38 -43.44 12.42
C ILE A 783 12.27 -43.03 13.87
N SER A 784 13.36 -42.47 14.42
CA SER A 784 13.41 -41.91 15.77
C SER A 784 14.31 -40.68 15.75
N SER A 785 13.92 -39.61 16.45
CA SER A 785 14.68 -38.34 16.49
C SER A 785 15.07 -37.82 15.09
N SER A 786 14.13 -37.87 14.15
CA SER A 786 14.29 -37.44 12.74
C SER A 786 15.40 -38.17 11.97
N ARG A 787 15.79 -39.37 12.39
CA ARG A 787 16.78 -40.21 11.70
C ARG A 787 16.23 -41.60 11.44
N VAL A 788 16.56 -42.17 10.28
CA VAL A 788 16.29 -43.57 9.99
C VAL A 788 17.11 -44.42 10.95
N VAL A 789 16.44 -45.14 11.84
CA VAL A 789 17.08 -46.12 12.74
C VAL A 789 17.45 -47.36 11.95
N ARG A 790 16.49 -47.88 11.16
CA ARG A 790 16.69 -49.01 10.24
C ARG A 790 15.56 -49.09 9.23
N TYR A 791 15.85 -49.67 8.06
CA TYR A 791 14.83 -50.12 7.13
C TYR A 791 14.27 -51.48 7.56
N LEU A 792 12.97 -51.67 7.39
CA LEU A 792 12.24 -52.89 7.72
C LEU A 792 12.01 -53.70 6.43
N ASP A 793 12.42 -54.95 6.45
CA ASP A 793 11.99 -55.91 5.42
C ASP A 793 10.58 -56.40 5.77
N MET A 794 9.59 -55.83 5.09
CA MET A 794 8.19 -56.14 5.28
C MET A 794 7.71 -57.34 4.42
N THR A 795 8.61 -58.00 3.66
CA THR A 795 8.29 -59.16 2.82
C THR A 795 8.67 -60.51 3.42
N SER A 796 9.59 -60.51 4.39
CA SER A 796 10.03 -61.73 5.07
C SER A 796 9.17 -62.07 6.29
N ASN A 797 9.50 -63.18 6.97
CA ASN A 797 8.87 -63.62 8.23
C ASN A 797 9.19 -62.70 9.43
N GLY A 798 9.59 -61.45 9.20
CA GLY A 798 9.82 -60.46 10.24
C GLY A 798 8.56 -60.19 11.04
N ARG A 799 8.73 -59.96 12.35
CA ARG A 799 7.62 -59.76 13.30
C ARG A 799 7.73 -58.43 14.01
N VAL A 800 6.59 -57.84 14.33
CA VAL A 800 6.47 -56.63 15.14
C VAL A 800 6.95 -56.92 16.56
N ASN A 801 7.92 -56.14 17.04
CA ASN A 801 8.37 -56.16 18.41
C ASN A 801 8.05 -54.83 19.07
N LEU A 802 7.01 -54.79 19.91
CA LEU A 802 6.59 -53.55 20.57
C LEU A 802 7.65 -53.03 21.56
N ALA A 803 8.59 -53.85 22.02
CA ALA A 803 9.70 -53.38 22.86
C ALA A 803 10.62 -52.40 22.11
N GLU A 804 10.73 -52.50 20.79
CA GLU A 804 11.47 -51.54 19.96
C GLU A 804 10.78 -50.17 19.90
N LEU A 805 9.47 -50.17 20.13
CA LEU A 805 8.65 -48.97 20.30
C LEU A 805 8.58 -48.53 21.78
N GLY A 806 9.16 -49.30 22.71
CA GLY A 806 9.04 -49.11 24.17
C GLY A 806 9.65 -47.81 24.71
N HIS A 807 10.51 -47.14 23.93
CA HIS A 807 10.99 -45.78 24.26
C HIS A 807 9.95 -44.68 23.98
N ALA A 808 8.83 -44.98 23.30
CA ALA A 808 7.78 -44.01 22.98
C ALA A 808 7.07 -43.44 24.21
N HIS A 809 7.05 -44.16 25.34
CA HIS A 809 6.42 -43.69 26.58
C HIS A 809 7.31 -42.79 27.45
N VAL A 810 8.62 -42.72 27.15
CA VAL A 810 9.63 -41.96 27.92
C VAL A 810 10.24 -40.83 27.10
N ALA A 811 10.24 -40.96 25.76
CA ALA A 811 10.70 -39.96 24.82
C ALA A 811 9.77 -38.73 24.76
N SER A 812 10.33 -37.57 24.43
CA SER A 812 9.53 -36.41 24.01
C SER A 812 8.69 -36.79 22.78
N LEU A 813 7.53 -36.16 22.60
CA LEU A 813 6.66 -36.40 21.43
C LEU A 813 7.43 -36.27 20.11
N VAL A 814 8.42 -35.38 20.06
CA VAL A 814 9.29 -35.14 18.89
C VAL A 814 10.25 -36.30 18.64
N THR A 815 10.75 -36.94 19.70
CA THR A 815 11.75 -38.01 19.62
C THR A 815 11.14 -39.42 19.61
N SER A 816 9.83 -39.53 19.83
CA SER A 816 9.11 -40.80 19.84
C SER A 816 9.22 -41.53 18.50
N PRO A 817 9.45 -42.85 18.46
CA PRO A 817 9.60 -43.59 17.22
C PRO A 817 8.30 -43.62 16.39
N TYR A 818 8.44 -43.69 15.07
CA TYR A 818 7.33 -43.83 14.12
C TYR A 818 7.75 -44.63 12.89
N LEU A 819 6.77 -45.06 12.10
CA LEU A 819 7.01 -45.77 10.85
C LEU A 819 7.00 -44.79 9.68
N GLY A 820 8.13 -44.63 9.01
CA GLY A 820 8.28 -43.84 7.80
C GLY A 820 8.02 -44.65 6.54
N LEU A 821 7.31 -44.07 5.60
CA LEU A 821 7.11 -44.56 4.24
C LEU A 821 8.01 -43.74 3.30
N ASP A 822 9.13 -44.32 2.88
CA ASP A 822 10.05 -43.71 1.92
C ASP A 822 9.54 -43.95 0.50
N HIS A 823 9.09 -42.88 -0.14
CA HIS A 823 8.70 -42.89 -1.55
C HIS A 823 8.73 -41.49 -2.15
N MET A 824 8.69 -41.42 -3.48
CA MET A 824 8.73 -40.16 -4.21
C MET A 824 7.46 -39.34 -3.97
N ASN A 825 7.62 -38.03 -3.74
CA ASN A 825 6.50 -37.11 -3.66
C ASN A 825 5.97 -36.70 -5.04
N LYS A 826 4.86 -37.29 -5.48
CA LYS A 826 4.25 -37.00 -6.79
C LYS A 826 3.61 -35.61 -6.90
N SER A 827 3.32 -34.91 -5.80
CA SER A 827 2.68 -33.59 -5.84
C SER A 827 3.66 -32.43 -6.11
N ARG A 828 4.99 -32.69 -6.08
CA ARG A 828 6.02 -31.69 -6.36
C ARG A 828 6.13 -31.28 -7.84
N GLY A 829 5.44 -31.94 -8.77
CA GLY A 829 5.47 -31.62 -10.21
C GLY A 829 4.60 -30.45 -10.68
N ALA A 830 4.10 -29.57 -9.81
CA ALA A 830 3.05 -28.60 -10.17
C ALA A 830 3.29 -27.14 -9.72
N ARG A 831 4.54 -26.72 -9.54
CA ARG A 831 4.89 -25.28 -9.48
C ARG A 831 6.13 -25.04 -10.32
N GLY A 832 5.94 -24.85 -11.62
CA GLY A 832 7.02 -24.46 -12.54
C GLY A 832 7.00 -25.02 -13.96
N SER A 833 6.02 -25.83 -14.37
CA SER A 833 5.85 -26.16 -15.80
C SER A 833 4.39 -26.36 -16.15
N HIS A 834 4.01 -25.88 -17.33
CA HIS A 834 2.68 -25.97 -17.92
C HIS A 834 2.01 -27.32 -17.66
N ALA A 835 0.71 -27.28 -17.38
CA ALA A 835 -0.15 -28.44 -17.31
C ALA A 835 0.05 -29.29 -18.58
N ALA A 836 0.57 -30.51 -18.41
CA ALA A 836 0.44 -31.53 -19.44
C ALA A 836 -1.03 -31.97 -19.46
N GLU A 837 -1.85 -31.26 -20.23
CA GLU A 837 -3.14 -31.77 -20.68
C GLU A 837 -2.92 -33.15 -21.33
N LYS A 838 -3.73 -34.13 -20.94
CA LYS A 838 -3.76 -35.42 -21.63
C LYS A 838 -4.23 -35.16 -23.06
N ALA A 839 -3.36 -35.41 -24.04
CA ALA A 839 -3.68 -35.32 -25.46
C ALA A 839 -4.94 -36.15 -25.78
N ILE A 840 -5.94 -35.48 -26.37
CA ILE A 840 -7.09 -36.11 -27.00
C ILE A 840 -6.61 -36.65 -28.36
N VAL A 841 -6.69 -37.95 -28.56
CA VAL A 841 -6.40 -38.59 -29.84
C VAL A 841 -7.63 -38.44 -30.73
N ILE A 842 -7.53 -37.64 -31.79
CA ILE A 842 -8.50 -37.61 -32.88
C ILE A 842 -7.96 -38.51 -33.99
N HIS A 843 -8.74 -39.53 -34.36
CA HIS A 843 -8.47 -40.36 -35.53
C HIS A 843 -9.02 -39.65 -36.78
N ASN A 844 -8.16 -39.40 -37.76
CA ASN A 844 -8.58 -39.09 -39.13
C ASN A 844 -8.92 -40.38 -39.88
#